data_AF-A0A2D2H3I9-F1
#
_entry.id   AF-A0A2D2H3I9-F1
#
_cell.length_a   1.000
_cell.length_b   1.000
_cell.length_c   1.000
_cell.angle_alpha   90.00
_cell.angle_beta   90.00
_cell.angle_gamma   90.00
#
_symmetry.space_group_name_H-M   'P 1'
#
loop_
_entity.id
_entity.type
_entity.pdbx_description
1 polymer ?
#
loop_
_entity_poly.entity_id
_entity_poly.type
_entity_poly.pdbx_seq_one_letter_code
_entity_poly.pdbx_strand_id
1 'polypeptide(L)'
;MLRRTALEEVGGVPHQTVTEDCHCSLKMQRRGWRTAYIRLPLAAGLATERLALHIGQRMRWARGMIQIFRVDNPFLGGGRLNWTQKFCYVSSMWHFMFPLPRFVFLTSPLAFLIFGQNLIAASPLAIAAYAGPHVIHAVATNSRLQGSVRHSFWSEIYETVLTLWLLPVMLATLLDPKKGKFNVTDKGGVLDEGFFDVRAVYPNAVLALVMFGGLVLGIWGLLSSGTGTLAFQAYALNTLWLSLSLFIVLAGIAVGRERRQVRERSRVAARLPASVMLPDGRVLEGHSVDLSLGGAAIEAAAPDNLAPDQALVVELAVGPDRVALPAQVMRWQNNKLQLRFTPQSLRDEGNITRVVLGRADSWVHWDHVRRDRPMRALYEVGVSIRGLFRGDSQLSLRRNRRPVPGGKARPSHAQSAAVLLGLGLGLGVSAAAAQPAAPAPRPVARQAVPAPATAPAWAPPPQSDQPAAAEPPAAAPAPGQAPAPAATQGALGATPGTSVPAAASQGRVLRRTLRDLGLQSPMQLRGLTDLQGILFGVREDEVVTGAKLVLRGATSPALIPELSQIAMTLNEQFVGAITPERARPSFGPLEFPINPVFFADTNRLNFRFTGRYAAECNDPLSGLLWSTISDQSVLELTTERLAMPRDLARLPAPFFDRVQLRVPLVLPFVVAADASNDVARAALIASSWFAVQADYRGASFPASSAPPTRGNGVVVAVGADSVPGVALPRFEGPTLALVPNPTDPESSLLVIGGRTGAEAVAAAQALAVSSQGLSGEASLVSAPDIPARQPYDAPRWIRTERPVRFGELVDPSELQSYGFAPGNIAVPFRTAPDVYTWRQRSIPVDLFFRAPPGPVTDLQVSRLDVSLNGNYLKSLPLREGDPAWPWSWVARQLGVGLGDDRGTGSAGLPSYLIFGLNNLQMRFDMRPLNRGDCTAIPGDIRASIDPDSTIDLSRSYRFTALPNLAFFAGSGFPYTKLADLSDTALVLPDRPTSLELSHAMGLIGRLAANTGLPALRLAIAHSSTLDSVVDRNLLVVGSLNRVPALARLLRDSPVRLDGNRLQVSLPSPMENFRNFFLSDDRLRDRTRLNAVVSGPGDGQGIMIGTESPLQSGRTLVAVTGTTPQGVEAMLNALSDPDQLPRIQGDVAWLSGGRVESYRISPTYSVGSLPVWLWPQLYLGNRPDMVLLLVVGAALLLAAPSYWIIRRRVAARLRAQI
;
A
#
# COMPACT_ATOMS: atom_id res chain seq x y z
N MET A 1 15.52 -3.05 59.28
CA MET A 1 15.93 -4.13 60.20
C MET A 1 15.34 -5.45 59.72
N LEU A 2 15.93 -6.59 60.10
CA LEU A 2 15.44 -7.94 59.81
C LEU A 2 15.30 -8.72 61.12
N ARG A 3 14.35 -9.66 61.21
CA ARG A 3 14.27 -10.59 62.35
C ARG A 3 15.27 -11.71 62.16
N ARG A 4 16.14 -11.95 63.16
CA ARG A 4 17.21 -12.95 63.10
C ARG A 4 16.70 -14.36 62.78
N THR A 5 15.68 -14.84 63.50
CA THR A 5 15.10 -16.18 63.28
C THR A 5 14.60 -16.38 61.84
N ALA A 6 13.97 -15.35 61.25
CA ALA A 6 13.46 -15.37 59.89
C ALA A 6 14.58 -15.41 58.82
N LEU A 7 15.78 -14.93 59.16
CA LEU A 7 16.98 -15.00 58.32
C LEU A 7 17.66 -16.38 58.45
N GLU A 8 17.76 -16.92 59.67
CA GLU A 8 18.29 -18.26 59.93
C GLU A 8 17.43 -19.33 59.25
N GLU A 9 16.10 -19.21 59.32
CA GLU A 9 15.13 -20.06 58.64
C GLU A 9 15.39 -20.24 57.13
N VAL A 10 15.78 -19.17 56.42
CA VAL A 10 15.98 -19.19 54.97
C VAL A 10 17.40 -19.62 54.56
N GLY A 11 18.24 -20.03 55.53
CA GLY A 11 19.63 -20.41 55.31
C GLY A 11 20.60 -19.22 55.26
N GLY A 12 20.26 -18.09 55.88
CA GLY A 12 21.05 -16.88 55.85
C GLY A 12 20.91 -16.07 54.56
N VAL A 13 21.90 -15.20 54.29
CA VAL A 13 21.89 -14.30 53.12
C VAL A 13 22.25 -15.08 51.84
N PRO A 14 21.40 -15.05 50.79
CA PRO A 14 21.59 -15.90 49.61
C PRO A 14 22.61 -15.33 48.62
N HIS A 15 23.76 -16.00 48.49
CA HIS A 15 24.85 -15.68 47.55
C HIS A 15 24.54 -15.96 46.06
N GLN A 16 23.29 -16.32 45.73
CA GLN A 16 22.91 -16.87 44.43
C GLN A 16 22.68 -15.81 43.34
N THR A 17 22.54 -14.54 43.73
CA THR A 17 22.31 -13.40 42.84
C THR A 17 23.08 -12.17 43.32
N VAL A 18 23.27 -11.17 42.45
CA VAL A 18 23.96 -9.89 42.78
C VAL A 18 23.03 -8.86 43.47
N THR A 19 21.87 -9.32 43.96
CA THR A 19 20.90 -8.57 44.78
C THR A 19 20.39 -9.48 45.89
N GLU A 20 21.31 -9.88 46.75
CA GLU A 20 21.11 -10.80 47.87
C GLU A 20 20.06 -10.31 48.87
N ASP A 21 19.91 -8.99 49.00
CA ASP A 21 18.93 -8.31 49.84
C ASP A 21 17.47 -8.55 49.39
N CYS A 22 17.20 -8.37 48.11
CA CYS A 22 15.91 -8.64 47.50
C CYS A 22 15.62 -10.15 47.48
N HIS A 23 16.62 -10.97 47.16
CA HIS A 23 16.45 -12.42 47.13
C HIS A 23 16.18 -13.00 48.53
N CYS A 24 16.85 -12.49 49.57
CA CYS A 24 16.56 -12.84 50.96
C CYS A 24 15.11 -12.50 51.32
N SER A 25 14.68 -11.28 51.00
CA SER A 25 13.31 -10.79 51.27
C SER A 25 12.24 -11.67 50.61
N LEU A 26 12.48 -12.12 49.37
CA LEU A 26 11.59 -13.04 48.65
C LEU A 26 11.48 -14.41 49.34
N LYS A 27 12.62 -14.99 49.75
CA LYS A 27 12.63 -16.28 50.48
C LYS A 27 11.93 -16.19 51.82
N MET A 28 12.13 -15.10 52.57
CA MET A 28 11.46 -14.87 53.85
C MET A 28 9.94 -14.76 53.68
N GLN A 29 9.47 -13.97 52.70
CA GLN A 29 8.03 -13.86 52.43
C GLN A 29 7.40 -15.19 51.98
N ARG A 30 8.13 -16.03 51.23
CA ARG A 30 7.67 -17.39 50.86
C ARG A 30 7.49 -18.34 52.05
N ARG A 31 8.20 -18.13 53.16
CA ARG A 31 7.98 -18.83 54.44
C ARG A 31 6.79 -18.27 55.23
N GLY A 32 6.21 -17.14 54.80
CA GLY A 32 5.07 -16.48 55.44
C GLY A 32 5.44 -15.22 56.26
N TRP A 33 6.71 -14.82 56.29
CA TRP A 33 7.14 -13.62 57.00
C TRP A 33 6.57 -12.34 56.37
N ARG A 34 6.10 -11.41 57.20
CA ARG A 34 5.53 -10.13 56.76
C ARG A 34 6.60 -9.04 56.75
N THR A 35 6.51 -8.11 55.80
CA THR A 35 7.37 -6.93 55.69
C THR A 35 6.55 -5.65 55.86
N ALA A 36 7.09 -4.68 56.60
CA ALA A 36 6.54 -3.33 56.71
C ALA A 36 7.56 -2.31 56.20
N TYR A 37 7.07 -1.21 55.59
CA TYR A 37 7.89 -0.09 55.14
C TYR A 37 7.36 1.20 55.78
N ILE A 38 8.27 2.00 56.33
CA ILE A 38 7.97 3.30 56.94
C ILE A 38 8.68 4.36 56.10
N ARG A 39 7.94 5.36 55.62
CA ARG A 39 8.44 6.42 54.70
C ARG A 39 9.19 7.54 55.46
N LEU A 40 10.07 7.17 56.39
CA LEU A 40 10.93 8.08 57.16
C LEU A 40 12.40 7.82 56.80
N PRO A 41 13.19 8.83 56.36
CA PRO A 41 14.61 8.64 56.12
C PRO A 41 15.37 8.52 57.45
N LEU A 42 15.77 7.30 57.79
CA LEU A 42 16.55 6.98 59.00
C LEU A 42 18.05 6.74 58.71
N ALA A 43 18.49 6.97 57.47
CA ALA A 43 19.89 6.84 57.05
C ALA A 43 20.18 7.77 55.87
N ALA A 44 21.31 8.49 55.93
CA ALA A 44 21.84 9.30 54.84
C ALA A 44 22.97 8.53 54.12
N GLY A 45 22.84 8.33 52.81
CA GLY A 45 23.80 7.57 52.01
C GLY A 45 24.35 8.38 50.84
N LEU A 46 25.63 8.16 50.50
CA LEU A 46 26.25 8.77 49.33
C LEU A 46 25.80 8.10 48.03
N ALA A 47 25.43 8.92 47.05
CA ALA A 47 25.21 8.51 45.66
C ALA A 47 26.55 8.33 44.92
N THR A 48 26.50 7.69 43.75
CA THR A 48 27.65 7.60 42.83
C THR A 48 27.99 8.97 42.25
N GLU A 49 29.21 9.44 42.48
CA GLU A 49 29.66 10.81 42.12
C GLU A 49 29.94 11.02 40.62
N ARG A 50 29.97 9.94 39.83
CA ARG A 50 30.28 9.95 38.39
C ARG A 50 29.34 9.02 37.63
N LEU A 51 28.99 9.38 36.41
CA LEU A 51 28.06 8.66 35.53
C LEU A 51 28.51 7.23 35.24
N ALA A 52 29.81 6.99 34.99
CA ALA A 52 30.35 5.65 34.79
C ALA A 52 30.15 4.72 36.02
N LEU A 53 30.32 5.26 37.24
CA LEU A 53 30.06 4.52 38.48
C LEU A 53 28.56 4.23 38.66
N HIS A 54 27.71 5.19 38.29
CA HIS A 54 26.26 5.03 38.31
C HIS A 54 25.79 3.91 37.37
N ILE A 55 26.27 3.92 36.13
CA ILE A 55 26.00 2.86 35.14
C ILE A 55 26.48 1.50 35.68
N GLY A 56 27.68 1.46 36.27
CA GLY A 56 28.22 0.27 36.95
C GLY A 56 27.32 -0.30 38.05
N GLN A 57 26.78 0.57 38.92
CA GLN A 57 25.82 0.17 39.95
C GLN A 57 24.52 -0.37 39.35
N ARG A 58 23.96 0.30 38.34
CA ARG A 58 22.68 -0.09 37.72
C ARG A 58 22.78 -1.37 36.88
N MET A 59 23.92 -1.64 36.26
CA MET A 59 24.19 -2.95 35.63
C MET A 59 24.18 -4.11 36.65
N ARG A 60 24.67 -3.89 37.88
CA ARG A 60 24.60 -4.91 38.95
C ARG A 60 23.17 -5.17 39.40
N TRP A 61 22.37 -4.12 39.62
CA TRP A 61 20.97 -4.25 40.01
C TRP A 61 20.12 -4.93 38.93
N ALA A 62 20.31 -4.55 37.66
CA ALA A 62 19.64 -5.20 36.53
C ALA A 62 19.96 -6.71 36.48
N ARG A 63 21.25 -7.07 36.59
CA ARG A 63 21.67 -8.47 36.63
C ARG A 63 21.01 -9.22 37.80
N GLY A 64 21.13 -8.72 39.02
CA GLY A 64 20.59 -9.39 40.21
C GLY A 64 19.08 -9.64 40.11
N MET A 65 18.30 -8.63 39.72
CA MET A 65 16.84 -8.76 39.59
C MET A 65 16.43 -9.75 38.50
N ILE A 66 17.15 -9.80 37.37
CA ILE A 66 16.90 -10.79 36.30
C ILE A 66 17.36 -12.19 36.72
N GLN A 67 18.45 -12.30 37.50
CA GLN A 67 18.85 -13.57 38.12
C GLN A 67 17.75 -14.08 39.05
N ILE A 68 17.17 -13.26 39.93
CA ILE A 68 16.04 -13.70 40.78
C ILE A 68 14.85 -14.13 39.91
N PHE A 69 14.49 -13.34 38.88
CA PHE A 69 13.36 -13.69 37.98
C PHE A 69 13.54 -15.02 37.24
N ARG A 70 14.80 -15.41 36.92
CA ARG A 70 15.13 -16.64 36.19
C ARG A 70 15.43 -17.85 37.09
N VAL A 71 16.02 -17.63 38.26
CA VAL A 71 16.43 -18.69 39.21
C VAL A 71 15.35 -18.98 40.25
N ASP A 72 14.56 -17.97 40.63
CA ASP A 72 13.59 -18.06 41.73
C ASP A 72 12.30 -17.27 41.43
N ASN A 73 11.70 -17.56 40.28
CA ASN A 73 10.56 -16.83 39.72
C ASN A 73 9.36 -16.71 40.69
N PRO A 74 8.80 -15.51 40.98
CA PRO A 74 7.72 -15.36 41.95
C PRO A 74 6.37 -16.00 41.59
N PHE A 75 6.09 -16.30 40.31
CA PHE A 75 4.85 -17.00 39.92
C PHE A 75 5.00 -18.52 40.01
N LEU A 76 6.13 -19.05 39.52
CA LEU A 76 6.38 -20.49 39.33
C LEU A 76 7.12 -21.15 40.51
N GLY A 77 7.83 -20.38 41.32
CA GLY A 77 8.59 -20.88 42.47
C GLY A 77 7.69 -21.20 43.67
N GLY A 78 7.93 -22.36 44.29
CA GLY A 78 7.18 -22.81 45.46
C GLY A 78 7.31 -21.88 46.67
N GLY A 79 6.22 -21.72 47.42
CA GLY A 79 6.14 -20.90 48.64
C GLY A 79 4.78 -20.21 48.82
N ARG A 80 4.54 -19.65 50.02
CA ARG A 80 3.28 -19.00 50.41
C ARG A 80 3.23 -17.51 50.05
N LEU A 81 3.33 -17.16 48.77
CA LEU A 81 3.13 -15.78 48.28
C LEU A 81 1.70 -15.55 47.79
N ASN A 82 1.05 -14.49 48.27
CA ASN A 82 -0.23 -14.03 47.73
C ASN A 82 -0.05 -13.28 46.40
N TRP A 83 -1.13 -13.10 45.64
CA TRP A 83 -1.09 -12.47 44.32
C TRP A 83 -0.49 -11.05 44.34
N THR A 84 -0.82 -10.23 45.32
CA THR A 84 -0.27 -8.87 45.47
C THR A 84 1.25 -8.90 45.63
N GLN A 85 1.79 -9.80 46.47
CA GLN A 85 3.23 -9.99 46.62
C GLN A 85 3.88 -10.46 45.31
N LYS A 86 3.26 -11.41 44.60
CA LYS A 86 3.75 -11.89 43.30
C LYS A 86 3.85 -10.74 42.28
N PHE A 87 2.81 -9.92 42.15
CA PHE A 87 2.82 -8.75 41.27
C PHE A 87 3.84 -7.69 41.71
N CYS A 88 4.01 -7.42 43.01
CA CYS A 88 5.03 -6.48 43.49
C CYS A 88 6.46 -6.93 43.15
N TYR A 89 6.80 -8.21 43.37
CA TYR A 89 8.12 -8.75 43.02
C TYR A 89 8.33 -8.80 41.51
N VAL A 90 7.36 -9.28 40.73
CA VAL A 90 7.51 -9.35 39.27
C VAL A 90 7.56 -7.97 38.64
N SER A 91 6.76 -7.00 39.08
CA SER A 91 6.86 -5.61 38.61
C SER A 91 8.26 -5.02 38.86
N SER A 92 8.81 -5.25 40.07
CA SER A 92 10.16 -4.80 40.44
C SER A 92 11.26 -5.44 39.60
N MET A 93 11.13 -6.72 39.22
CA MET A 93 12.09 -7.43 38.36
C MET A 93 11.93 -7.05 36.89
N TRP A 94 10.68 -7.03 36.39
CA TRP A 94 10.32 -6.71 35.01
C TRP A 94 10.69 -5.28 34.63
N HIS A 95 10.68 -4.34 35.59
CA HIS A 95 11.20 -3.00 35.37
C HIS A 95 12.62 -3.02 34.77
N PHE A 96 13.52 -3.91 35.22
CA PHE A 96 14.88 -4.01 34.67
C PHE A 96 14.97 -4.61 33.26
N MET A 97 13.85 -5.05 32.67
CA MET A 97 13.74 -5.40 31.26
C MET A 97 13.45 -4.19 30.35
N PHE A 98 13.28 -2.98 30.90
CA PHE A 98 13.09 -1.74 30.12
C PHE A 98 14.08 -1.51 28.95
N PRO A 99 15.37 -1.93 28.98
CA PRO A 99 16.31 -1.60 27.91
C PRO A 99 15.89 -2.09 26.53
N LEU A 100 15.16 -3.21 26.43
CA LEU A 100 14.70 -3.76 25.14
C LEU A 100 13.61 -2.89 24.49
N PRO A 101 12.42 -2.66 25.12
CA PRO A 101 11.43 -1.77 24.54
C PRO A 101 11.95 -0.34 24.40
N ARG A 102 12.82 0.14 25.31
CA ARG A 102 13.44 1.47 25.20
C ARG A 102 14.33 1.59 23.97
N PHE A 103 15.14 0.56 23.65
CA PHE A 103 15.91 0.51 22.41
C PHE A 103 14.99 0.49 21.19
N VAL A 104 13.99 -0.40 21.17
CA VAL A 104 13.04 -0.54 20.04
C VAL A 104 12.29 0.77 19.76
N PHE A 105 11.77 1.47 20.77
CA PHE A 105 11.06 2.74 20.59
C PHE A 105 11.95 3.89 20.10
N LEU A 106 13.27 3.85 20.37
CA LEU A 106 14.22 4.83 19.85
C LEU A 106 14.63 4.53 18.40
N THR A 107 14.65 3.26 17.99
CA THR A 107 15.12 2.84 16.66
C THR A 107 14.02 2.54 15.64
N SER A 108 12.76 2.32 16.05
CA SER A 108 11.70 1.86 15.14
C SER A 108 11.45 2.75 13.90
N PRO A 109 11.56 4.11 13.93
CA PRO A 109 11.39 4.90 12.71
C PRO A 109 12.48 4.65 11.67
N LEU A 110 13.67 4.20 12.08
CA LEU A 110 14.80 3.95 11.19
C LEU A 110 14.50 2.81 10.21
N ALA A 111 13.65 1.86 10.59
CA ALA A 111 13.23 0.79 9.70
C ALA A 111 12.43 1.32 8.48
N PHE A 112 11.55 2.29 8.71
CA PHE A 112 10.85 2.99 7.64
C PHE A 112 11.80 3.95 6.89
N LEU A 113 12.53 4.79 7.62
CA LEU A 113 13.29 5.90 7.04
C LEU A 113 14.56 5.47 6.29
N ILE A 114 15.16 4.32 6.64
CA ILE A 114 16.33 3.75 5.93
C ILE A 114 15.87 2.69 4.91
N PHE A 115 15.08 1.69 5.34
CA PHE A 115 14.76 0.53 4.51
C PHE A 115 13.42 0.62 3.77
N GLY A 116 12.56 1.58 4.10
CA GLY A 116 11.20 1.69 3.56
C GLY A 116 10.19 0.70 4.18
N GLN A 117 10.53 0.09 5.32
CA GLN A 117 9.74 -0.99 5.91
C GLN A 117 8.70 -0.47 6.93
N ASN A 118 7.44 -0.85 6.74
CA ASN A 118 6.34 -0.49 7.65
C ASN A 118 6.25 -1.50 8.80
N LEU A 119 6.64 -1.09 10.01
CA LEU A 119 6.53 -1.92 11.23
C LEU A 119 5.09 -2.03 11.78
N ILE A 120 4.18 -1.15 11.34
CA ILE A 120 2.78 -1.11 11.76
C ILE A 120 1.92 -1.01 10.51
N ALA A 121 1.01 -1.98 10.32
CA ALA A 121 0.08 -2.01 9.20
C ALA A 121 -1.16 -1.14 9.48
N ALA A 122 -0.97 0.18 9.60
CA ALA A 122 -2.03 1.16 9.82
C ALA A 122 -1.72 2.49 9.12
N SER A 123 -2.74 3.30 8.84
CA SER A 123 -2.51 4.65 8.30
C SER A 123 -1.85 5.57 9.35
N PRO A 124 -1.01 6.53 8.94
CA PRO A 124 -0.36 7.44 9.89
C PRO A 124 -1.35 8.25 10.74
N LEU A 125 -2.50 8.61 10.14
CA LEU A 125 -3.60 9.29 10.84
C LEU A 125 -4.27 8.40 11.89
N ALA A 126 -4.48 7.11 11.62
CA ALA A 126 -4.98 6.18 12.63
C ALA A 126 -3.99 6.01 13.79
N ILE A 127 -2.69 5.89 13.50
CA ILE A 127 -1.65 5.83 14.54
C ILE A 127 -1.69 7.10 15.40
N ALA A 128 -1.81 8.28 14.81
CA ALA A 128 -1.94 9.54 15.54
C ALA A 128 -3.23 9.59 16.41
N ALA A 129 -4.36 9.14 15.87
CA ALA A 129 -5.66 9.14 16.56
C ALA A 129 -5.72 8.20 17.78
N TYR A 130 -5.08 7.03 17.72
CA TYR A 130 -5.06 6.08 18.85
C TYR A 130 -3.87 6.30 19.79
N ALA A 131 -2.65 6.49 19.28
CA ALA A 131 -1.45 6.60 20.12
C ALA A 131 -1.29 8.00 20.75
N GLY A 132 -1.75 9.07 20.08
CA GLY A 132 -1.66 10.45 20.56
C GLY A 132 -2.36 10.66 21.92
N PRO A 133 -3.68 10.38 22.02
CA PRO A 133 -4.43 10.48 23.27
C PRO A 133 -3.86 9.57 24.37
N HIS A 134 -3.40 8.37 24.03
CA HIS A 134 -2.75 7.46 24.98
C HIS A 134 -1.46 8.06 25.58
N VAL A 135 -0.58 8.62 24.76
CA VAL A 135 0.66 9.28 25.24
C VAL A 135 0.34 10.49 26.12
N ILE A 136 -0.63 11.33 25.73
CA ILE A 136 -1.08 12.47 26.53
C ILE A 136 -1.61 12.00 27.90
N HIS A 137 -2.48 10.99 27.92
CA HIS A 137 -3.05 10.45 29.14
C HIS A 137 -2.01 9.79 30.05
N ALA A 138 -1.03 9.08 29.49
CA ALA A 138 0.07 8.48 30.24
C ALA A 138 0.97 9.54 30.90
N VAL A 139 1.35 10.60 30.18
CA VAL A 139 2.15 11.71 30.74
C VAL A 139 1.35 12.47 31.80
N ALA A 140 0.08 12.78 31.55
CA ALA A 140 -0.78 13.48 32.52
C ALA A 140 -0.99 12.66 33.81
N THR A 141 -1.21 11.35 33.69
CA THR A 141 -1.39 10.43 34.81
C THR A 141 -0.09 10.30 35.63
N ASN A 142 1.07 10.12 34.98
CA ASN A 142 2.35 10.07 35.67
C ASN A 142 2.68 11.40 36.39
N SER A 143 2.44 12.54 35.75
CA SER A 143 2.66 13.86 36.36
C SER A 143 1.76 14.09 37.58
N ARG A 144 0.50 13.60 37.55
CA ARG A 144 -0.42 13.66 38.71
C ARG A 144 -0.03 12.71 39.84
N LEU A 145 0.33 11.46 39.55
CA LEU A 145 0.62 10.44 40.57
C LEU A 145 2.04 10.52 41.15
N GLN A 146 3.03 10.91 40.35
CA GLN A 146 4.45 10.87 40.73
C GLN A 146 5.11 12.26 40.77
N GLY A 147 4.41 13.34 40.41
CA GLY A 147 4.99 14.67 40.19
C GLY A 147 5.67 15.35 41.39
N SER A 148 5.55 14.82 42.61
CA SER A 148 6.33 15.23 43.78
C SER A 148 7.73 14.61 43.84
N VAL A 149 7.95 13.46 43.19
CA VAL A 149 9.17 12.64 43.27
C VAL A 149 9.83 12.35 41.92
N ARG A 150 9.10 12.42 40.80
CA ARG A 150 9.59 12.18 39.43
C ARG A 150 8.94 13.20 38.48
N HIS A 151 9.74 14.06 37.86
CA HIS A 151 9.24 15.06 36.89
C HIS A 151 9.15 14.45 35.49
N SER A 152 8.26 15.00 34.64
CA SER A 152 8.03 14.50 33.28
C SER A 152 9.31 14.50 32.44
N PHE A 153 9.45 13.52 31.52
CA PHE A 153 10.59 13.31 30.62
C PHE A 153 11.91 12.88 31.29
N TRP A 154 12.08 13.07 32.61
CA TRP A 154 13.28 12.63 33.32
C TRP A 154 13.40 11.10 33.41
N SER A 155 12.27 10.38 33.46
CA SER A 155 12.22 8.91 33.42
C SER A 155 12.87 8.39 32.13
N GLU A 156 12.44 8.98 31.04
CA GLU A 156 12.78 8.64 29.67
C GLU A 156 14.25 8.94 29.37
N ILE A 157 14.77 10.08 29.86
CA ILE A 157 16.19 10.43 29.77
C ILE A 157 17.04 9.45 30.57
N TYR A 158 16.68 9.22 31.84
CA TYR A 158 17.41 8.34 32.76
C TYR A 158 17.50 6.90 32.22
N GLU A 159 16.38 6.37 31.71
CA GLU A 159 16.34 5.05 31.08
C GLU A 159 17.15 5.04 29.77
N THR A 160 17.06 6.07 28.92
CA THR A 160 17.84 6.16 27.67
C THR A 160 19.36 6.15 27.93
N VAL A 161 19.85 6.90 28.92
CA VAL A 161 21.27 6.91 29.34
C VAL A 161 21.76 5.50 29.69
N LEU A 162 20.94 4.73 30.41
CA LEU A 162 21.26 3.37 30.86
C LEU A 162 21.03 2.29 29.78
N THR A 163 20.17 2.54 28.78
CA THR A 163 19.65 1.51 27.85
C THR A 163 20.74 0.70 27.17
N LEU A 164 21.67 1.36 26.48
CA LEU A 164 22.68 0.67 25.67
C LEU A 164 23.72 -0.09 26.51
N TRP A 165 23.85 0.24 27.80
CA TRP A 165 24.70 -0.49 28.75
C TRP A 165 23.97 -1.66 29.41
N LEU A 166 22.69 -1.49 29.76
CA LEU A 166 21.90 -2.53 30.43
C LEU A 166 21.33 -3.56 29.45
N LEU A 167 21.08 -3.20 28.17
CA LEU A 167 20.58 -4.12 27.14
C LEU A 167 21.41 -5.41 26.98
N PRO A 168 22.75 -5.37 26.77
CA PRO A 168 23.55 -6.60 26.68
C PRO A 168 23.60 -7.38 28.00
N VAL A 169 23.57 -6.69 29.15
CA VAL A 169 23.53 -7.33 30.47
C VAL A 169 22.20 -8.07 30.69
N MET A 170 21.09 -7.43 30.32
CA MET A 170 19.74 -7.98 30.40
C MET A 170 19.62 -9.24 29.52
N LEU A 171 19.99 -9.15 28.24
CA LEU A 171 19.94 -10.29 27.32
C LEU A 171 20.84 -11.45 27.78
N ALA A 172 22.09 -11.18 28.17
CA ALA A 172 23.00 -12.22 28.63
C ALA A 172 22.50 -12.92 29.91
N THR A 173 21.96 -12.16 30.87
CA THR A 173 21.46 -12.71 32.15
C THR A 173 20.12 -13.46 31.97
N LEU A 174 19.30 -13.04 31.01
CA LEU A 174 18.05 -13.74 30.68
C LEU A 174 18.33 -15.11 30.04
N LEU A 175 19.33 -15.19 29.16
CA LEU A 175 19.77 -16.44 28.55
C LEU A 175 20.49 -17.34 29.56
N ASP A 176 21.51 -16.82 30.24
CA ASP A 176 22.30 -17.54 31.26
C ASP A 176 22.49 -16.70 32.53
N PRO A 177 21.71 -16.94 33.60
CA PRO A 177 21.81 -16.19 34.84
C PRO A 177 23.09 -16.46 35.64
N LYS A 178 23.89 -17.48 35.29
CA LYS A 178 25.17 -17.80 35.95
C LYS A 178 26.36 -17.03 35.37
N LYS A 179 26.24 -16.46 34.16
CA LYS A 179 27.34 -15.75 33.50
C LYS A 179 27.42 -14.26 33.86
N GLY A 180 28.46 -13.87 34.60
CA GLY A 180 28.85 -12.47 34.77
C GLY A 180 29.94 -12.26 35.82
N LYS A 181 30.76 -11.21 35.66
CA LYS A 181 31.71 -10.80 36.70
C LYS A 181 31.08 -9.79 37.64
N PHE A 182 31.27 -9.99 38.94
CA PHE A 182 31.07 -8.97 39.96
C PHE A 182 32.33 -8.11 40.04
N ASN A 183 32.15 -6.79 40.13
CA ASN A 183 33.21 -5.86 40.51
C ASN A 183 32.61 -4.89 41.52
N VAL A 184 33.35 -4.59 42.58
CA VAL A 184 32.93 -3.56 43.54
C VAL A 184 32.87 -2.21 42.80
N THR A 185 31.94 -1.36 43.21
CA THR A 185 31.82 0.00 42.68
C THR A 185 32.45 0.94 43.69
N ASP A 186 33.58 1.54 43.34
CA ASP A 186 34.27 2.52 44.18
C ASP A 186 33.32 3.69 44.52
N LYS A 187 33.42 4.20 45.75
CA LYS A 187 32.59 5.31 46.27
C LYS A 187 33.48 6.29 47.02
N GLY A 188 33.35 7.58 46.71
CA GLY A 188 34.22 8.62 47.24
C GLY A 188 35.43 8.81 46.33
N GLY A 189 35.51 9.98 45.69
CA GLY A 189 36.65 10.33 44.85
C GLY A 189 36.52 11.71 44.22
N VAL A 190 37.26 12.68 44.78
CA VAL A 190 37.26 14.08 44.31
C VAL A 190 37.53 14.22 42.81
N LEU A 191 36.96 15.28 42.24
CA LEU A 191 37.08 15.62 40.83
C LEU A 191 37.46 17.10 40.68
N ASP A 192 38.76 17.34 40.54
CA ASP A 192 39.36 18.68 40.56
C ASP A 192 39.00 19.54 39.34
N GLU A 193 38.58 18.94 38.23
CA GLU A 193 38.09 19.63 37.02
C GLU A 193 36.84 18.94 36.47
N GLY A 194 35.87 19.74 35.99
CA GLY A 194 34.70 19.20 35.28
C GLY A 194 35.05 18.83 33.84
N PHE A 195 34.71 17.61 33.42
CA PHE A 195 35.01 17.07 32.09
C PHE A 195 33.76 16.49 31.42
N PHE A 196 33.89 16.01 30.18
CA PHE A 196 32.81 15.30 29.48
C PHE A 196 33.15 13.81 29.39
N ASP A 197 32.35 12.94 30.03
CA ASP A 197 32.59 11.50 30.05
C ASP A 197 32.13 10.82 28.75
N VAL A 198 32.98 10.97 27.73
CA VAL A 198 32.86 10.26 26.44
C VAL A 198 32.77 8.74 26.64
N ARG A 199 33.42 8.17 27.67
CA ARG A 199 33.42 6.71 27.89
C ARG A 199 32.07 6.21 28.38
N ALA A 200 31.37 6.96 29.23
CA ALA A 200 29.99 6.63 29.61
C ALA A 200 28.99 6.85 28.46
N VAL A 201 29.21 7.87 27.63
CA VAL A 201 28.20 8.39 26.70
C VAL A 201 28.34 7.91 25.24
N TYR A 202 29.49 7.39 24.80
CA TYR A 202 29.70 7.05 23.38
C TYR A 202 28.63 6.14 22.73
N PRO A 203 27.97 5.16 23.42
CA PRO A 203 26.95 4.35 22.75
C PRO A 203 25.74 5.20 22.34
N ASN A 204 25.33 6.14 23.21
CA ASN A 204 24.24 7.07 22.93
C ASN A 204 24.64 8.08 21.84
N ALA A 205 25.92 8.47 21.77
CA ALA A 205 26.41 9.32 20.69
C ALA A 205 26.40 8.62 19.31
N VAL A 206 26.77 7.33 19.26
CA VAL A 206 26.64 6.51 18.03
C VAL A 206 25.18 6.37 17.62
N LEU A 207 24.29 6.06 18.57
CA LEU A 207 22.85 5.99 18.31
C LEU A 207 22.31 7.33 17.78
N ALA A 208 22.68 8.46 18.40
CA ALA A 208 22.28 9.79 17.94
C ALA A 208 22.76 10.11 16.51
N LEU A 209 23.95 9.65 16.11
CA LEU A 209 24.46 9.83 14.75
C LEU A 209 23.67 9.03 13.72
N VAL A 210 23.32 7.77 14.02
CA VAL A 210 22.45 6.95 13.16
C VAL A 210 21.04 7.56 13.07
N MET A 211 20.50 8.06 14.19
CA MET A 211 19.22 8.75 14.24
C MET A 211 19.24 10.09 13.48
N PHE A 212 20.36 10.81 13.47
CA PHE A 212 20.52 12.02 12.65
C PHE A 212 20.53 11.68 11.15
N GLY A 213 21.21 10.60 10.74
CA GLY A 213 21.16 10.10 9.36
C GLY A 213 19.73 9.73 8.92
N GLY A 214 18.99 9.00 9.77
CA GLY A 214 17.58 8.70 9.54
C GLY A 214 16.68 9.96 9.48
N LEU A 215 17.00 10.99 10.27
CA LEU A 215 16.27 12.26 10.26
C LEU A 215 16.48 13.03 8.94
N VAL A 216 17.71 13.05 8.41
CA VAL A 216 18.01 13.64 7.09
C VAL A 216 17.24 12.91 5.98
N LEU A 217 17.20 11.58 6.01
CA LEU A 217 16.39 10.78 5.07
C LEU A 217 14.88 11.05 5.21
N GLY A 218 14.37 11.29 6.42
CA GLY A 218 12.98 11.67 6.66
C GLY A 218 12.62 13.06 6.13
N ILE A 219 13.50 14.05 6.33
CA ILE A 219 13.36 15.40 5.76
C ILE A 219 13.41 15.33 4.22
N TRP A 220 14.33 14.56 3.65
CA TRP A 220 14.37 14.32 2.20
C TRP A 220 13.09 13.63 1.68
N GLY A 221 12.57 12.64 2.41
CA GLY A 221 11.31 11.97 2.11
C GLY A 221 10.10 12.91 2.13
N LEU A 222 10.06 13.86 3.07
CA LEU A 222 9.07 14.94 3.12
C LEU A 222 9.17 15.90 1.94
N LEU A 223 10.38 16.33 1.58
CA LEU A 223 10.61 17.26 0.47
C LEU A 223 10.39 16.63 -0.91
N SER A 224 10.46 15.30 -1.02
CA SER A 224 10.29 14.55 -2.29
C SER A 224 8.95 13.81 -2.42
N SER A 225 8.02 13.98 -1.46
CA SER A 225 6.67 13.41 -1.49
C SER A 225 5.62 14.53 -1.54
N GLY A 226 4.65 14.43 -2.44
CA GLY A 226 3.52 15.37 -2.49
C GLY A 226 2.74 15.39 -1.17
N THR A 227 2.39 16.59 -0.70
CA THR A 227 1.83 16.84 0.65
C THR A 227 0.55 16.04 0.95
N GLY A 228 -0.30 15.81 -0.05
CA GLY A 228 -1.51 15.00 0.07
C GLY A 228 -1.31 13.47 0.05
N THR A 229 -0.07 12.97 -0.04
CA THR A 229 0.20 11.53 -0.19
C THR A 229 0.31 10.79 1.14
N LEU A 230 -0.09 9.50 1.16
CA LEU A 230 0.15 8.61 2.30
C LEU A 230 1.66 8.47 2.62
N ALA A 231 2.51 8.55 1.59
CA ALA A 231 3.96 8.57 1.75
C ALA A 231 4.45 9.80 2.55
N PHE A 232 3.98 11.00 2.21
CA PHE A 232 4.27 12.22 2.97
C PHE A 232 3.80 12.10 4.43
N GLN A 233 2.59 11.59 4.67
CA GLN A 233 2.09 11.35 6.03
C GLN A 233 2.96 10.35 6.82
N ALA A 234 3.44 9.28 6.16
CA ALA A 234 4.30 8.28 6.79
C ALA A 234 5.70 8.84 7.09
N TYR A 235 6.30 9.63 6.19
CA TYR A 235 7.53 10.36 6.47
C TYR A 235 7.33 11.37 7.60
N ALA A 236 6.21 12.11 7.65
CA ALA A 236 5.92 13.09 8.69
C ALA A 236 5.87 12.44 10.09
N LEU A 237 5.10 11.36 10.24
CA LEU A 237 4.95 10.64 11.51
C LEU A 237 6.28 10.06 12.00
N ASN A 238 7.04 9.39 11.11
CA ASN A 238 8.33 8.80 11.46
C ASN A 238 9.40 9.86 11.77
N THR A 239 9.44 10.96 11.01
CA THR A 239 10.36 12.09 11.24
C THR A 239 10.05 12.78 12.57
N LEU A 240 8.77 12.95 12.92
CA LEU A 240 8.33 13.51 14.20
C LEU A 240 8.75 12.61 15.38
N TRP A 241 8.44 11.30 15.33
CA TRP A 241 8.80 10.38 16.39
C TRP A 241 10.33 10.23 16.55
N LEU A 242 11.06 10.21 15.43
CA LEU A 242 12.52 10.19 15.45
C LEU A 242 13.11 11.48 16.03
N SER A 243 12.50 12.65 15.76
CA SER A 243 12.90 13.93 16.35
C SER A 243 12.71 13.95 17.87
N LEU A 244 11.55 13.49 18.36
CA LEU A 244 11.26 13.37 19.80
C LEU A 244 12.22 12.38 20.48
N SER A 245 12.51 11.26 19.82
CA SER A 245 13.45 10.25 20.30
C SER A 245 14.89 10.80 20.35
N LEU A 246 15.34 11.49 19.31
CA LEU A 246 16.66 12.11 19.22
C LEU A 246 16.84 13.21 20.27
N PHE A 247 15.80 14.02 20.54
CA PHE A 247 15.80 15.00 21.64
C PHE A 247 16.09 14.35 22.99
N ILE A 248 15.49 13.18 23.29
CA ILE A 248 15.73 12.46 24.54
C ILE A 248 17.14 11.84 24.57
N VAL A 249 17.65 11.31 23.45
CA VAL A 249 19.03 10.81 23.36
C VAL A 249 20.05 11.95 23.54
N LEU A 250 19.83 13.12 22.93
CA LEU A 250 20.66 14.31 23.11
C LEU A 250 20.63 14.83 24.56
N ALA A 251 19.48 14.77 25.23
CA ALA A 251 19.39 15.06 26.66
C ALA A 251 20.21 14.06 27.50
N GLY A 252 20.15 12.76 27.18
CA GLY A 252 20.98 11.74 27.80
C GLY A 252 22.48 11.94 27.57
N ILE A 253 22.86 12.39 26.37
CA ILE A 253 24.25 12.77 26.04
C ILE A 253 24.71 13.97 26.89
N ALA A 254 23.84 14.96 27.13
CA ALA A 254 24.17 16.12 27.97
C ALA A 254 24.42 15.77 29.45
N VAL A 255 23.91 14.64 29.95
CA VAL A 255 24.19 14.14 31.31
C VAL A 255 25.68 13.80 31.50
N GLY A 256 26.42 13.48 30.43
CA GLY A 256 27.86 13.20 30.50
C GLY A 256 28.76 14.38 30.86
N ARG A 257 28.21 15.58 31.06
CA ARG A 257 28.98 16.76 31.49
C ARG A 257 29.16 16.77 33.01
N GLU A 258 30.17 16.05 33.48
CA GLU A 258 30.55 15.98 34.88
C GLU A 258 30.91 17.36 35.44
N ARG A 259 30.42 17.67 36.64
CA ARG A 259 30.70 18.94 37.34
C ARG A 259 31.84 18.75 38.34
N ARG A 260 32.71 19.76 38.43
CA ARG A 260 33.80 19.82 39.41
C ARG A 260 33.28 19.55 40.83
N GLN A 261 33.87 18.58 41.52
CA GLN A 261 33.47 18.13 42.86
C GLN A 261 34.71 17.96 43.73
N VAL A 262 35.15 19.06 44.34
CA VAL A 262 36.37 19.11 45.20
C VAL A 262 36.05 18.77 46.67
N ARG A 263 34.82 18.33 46.97
CA ARG A 263 34.35 18.07 48.34
C ARG A 263 34.31 16.57 48.62
N GLU A 264 35.26 16.08 49.41
CA GLU A 264 35.32 14.68 49.87
C GLU A 264 34.13 14.29 50.77
N ARG A 265 33.61 15.24 51.56
CA ARG A 265 32.44 15.05 52.43
C ARG A 265 31.30 15.97 51.99
N SER A 266 30.09 15.40 51.86
CA SER A 266 28.87 16.13 51.54
C SER A 266 28.48 17.09 52.67
N ARG A 267 28.11 18.33 52.32
CA ARG A 267 27.56 19.34 53.23
C ARG A 267 26.04 19.36 53.16
N VAL A 268 25.38 19.30 54.31
CA VAL A 268 23.93 19.40 54.50
C VAL A 268 23.61 20.84 54.91
N ALA A 269 22.60 21.45 54.29
CA ALA A 269 22.16 22.79 54.68
C ALA A 269 21.49 22.73 56.06
N ALA A 270 21.93 23.57 57.00
CA ALA A 270 21.57 23.47 58.40
C ALA A 270 21.72 24.83 59.09
N ARG A 271 20.67 25.25 59.82
CA ARG A 271 20.63 26.53 60.56
C ARG A 271 20.40 26.31 62.05
N LEU A 272 21.41 25.77 62.73
CA LEU A 272 21.49 25.72 64.20
C LEU A 272 22.09 27.03 64.73
N PRO A 273 21.65 27.55 65.89
CA PRO A 273 22.40 28.51 66.68
C PRO A 273 23.82 28.00 66.97
N ALA A 274 24.80 28.88 66.90
CA ALA A 274 26.22 28.56 66.99
C ALA A 274 26.98 29.61 67.80
N SER A 275 27.68 29.17 68.85
CA SER A 275 28.56 30.01 69.67
C SER A 275 30.00 29.62 69.39
N VAL A 276 30.81 30.54 68.86
CA VAL A 276 32.22 30.27 68.50
C VAL A 276 33.14 30.89 69.56
N MET A 277 33.79 30.03 70.35
CA MET A 277 34.73 30.41 71.40
C MET A 277 36.15 30.52 70.81
N LEU A 278 36.72 31.72 70.85
CA LEU A 278 38.09 32.00 70.39
C LEU A 278 39.12 31.74 71.50
N PRO A 279 40.41 31.52 71.15
CA PRO A 279 41.49 31.31 72.14
C PRO A 279 41.72 32.48 73.12
N ASP A 280 41.22 33.67 72.82
CA ASP A 280 41.27 34.86 73.69
C ASP A 280 40.07 34.99 74.62
N GLY A 281 39.19 33.98 74.65
CA GLY A 281 37.98 33.95 75.48
C GLY A 281 36.77 34.69 74.89
N ARG A 282 36.90 35.38 73.75
CA ARG A 282 35.75 36.01 73.08
C ARG A 282 34.82 34.95 72.48
N VAL A 283 33.51 35.15 72.65
CA VAL A 283 32.47 34.31 72.06
C VAL A 283 31.76 35.08 70.94
N LEU A 284 31.72 34.51 69.74
CA LEU A 284 30.96 35.04 68.61
C LEU A 284 29.65 34.26 68.46
N GLU A 285 28.52 34.93 68.70
CA GLU A 285 27.20 34.37 68.42
C GLU A 285 26.88 34.42 66.92
N GLY A 286 26.26 33.35 66.42
CA GLY A 286 25.94 33.19 65.01
C GLY A 286 25.02 32.01 64.74
N HIS A 287 24.92 31.63 63.48
CA HIS A 287 24.13 30.47 63.04
C HIS A 287 24.92 29.66 62.03
N SER A 288 24.79 28.33 62.05
CA SER A 288 25.25 27.51 60.92
C SER A 288 24.48 27.82 59.64
N VAL A 289 25.14 27.57 58.51
CA VAL A 289 24.59 27.66 57.14
C VAL A 289 24.61 26.28 56.48
N ASP A 290 25.74 25.58 56.62
CA ASP A 290 25.88 24.18 56.26
C ASP A 290 26.82 23.43 57.21
N LEU A 291 26.66 22.11 57.28
CA LEU A 291 27.39 21.20 58.16
C LEU A 291 27.84 19.95 57.38
N SER A 292 29.00 19.40 57.73
CA SER A 292 29.50 18.12 57.22
C SER A 292 30.38 17.43 58.26
N LEU A 293 30.61 16.13 58.09
CA LEU A 293 31.48 15.35 58.98
C LEU A 293 32.93 15.88 59.08
N GLY A 294 33.37 16.77 58.18
CA GLY A 294 34.68 17.42 58.21
C GLY A 294 34.67 18.91 58.57
N GLY A 295 33.53 19.51 58.90
CA GLY A 295 33.45 20.94 59.25
C GLY A 295 32.16 21.65 58.84
N ALA A 296 32.03 22.92 59.22
CA ALA A 296 30.84 23.75 59.07
C ALA A 296 31.07 24.99 58.19
N ALA A 297 30.00 25.75 57.97
CA ALA A 297 30.03 27.18 57.71
C ALA A 297 29.09 27.88 58.70
N ILE A 298 29.60 28.88 59.44
CA ILE A 298 28.87 29.67 60.44
C ILE A 298 28.76 31.11 59.96
N GLU A 299 27.56 31.67 59.96
CA GLU A 299 27.25 33.08 59.68
C GLU A 299 27.20 33.86 60.99
N ALA A 300 28.12 34.82 61.13
CA ALA A 300 28.39 35.58 62.35
C ALA A 300 29.00 36.96 61.99
N ALA A 301 29.14 37.86 62.96
CA ALA A 301 29.89 39.11 62.77
C ALA A 301 31.40 38.83 62.72
N ALA A 302 32.13 39.51 61.83
CA ALA A 302 33.58 39.35 61.71
C ALA A 302 34.30 40.07 62.88
N PRO A 303 35.15 39.39 63.67
CA PRO A 303 36.06 40.06 64.58
C PRO A 303 37.27 40.62 63.80
N ASP A 304 37.83 41.72 64.28
CA ASP A 304 39.12 42.19 63.82
C ASP A 304 40.23 41.17 64.18
N ASN A 305 41.05 40.82 63.20
CA ASN A 305 42.21 39.93 63.29
C ASN A 305 41.94 38.45 63.70
N LEU A 306 41.14 37.73 62.90
CA LEU A 306 41.09 36.25 62.96
C LEU A 306 42.09 35.61 61.97
N ALA A 307 42.95 34.71 62.45
CA ALA A 307 43.98 34.08 61.63
C ALA A 307 43.48 32.79 60.94
N PRO A 308 43.98 32.44 59.73
CA PRO A 308 43.82 31.11 59.15
C PRO A 308 44.43 30.02 60.05
N ASP A 309 43.85 28.82 60.00
CA ASP A 309 44.22 27.62 60.76
C ASP A 309 44.22 27.77 62.30
N GLN A 310 43.81 28.94 62.82
CA GLN A 310 43.62 29.19 64.25
C GLN A 310 42.62 28.19 64.85
N ALA A 311 43.02 27.53 65.94
CA ALA A 311 42.15 26.64 66.69
C ALA A 311 41.06 27.41 67.43
N LEU A 312 39.87 26.83 67.54
CA LEU A 312 38.71 27.37 68.25
C LEU A 312 37.80 26.23 68.72
N VAL A 313 36.81 26.54 69.55
CA VAL A 313 35.71 25.62 69.87
C VAL A 313 34.42 26.21 69.30
N VAL A 314 33.70 25.42 68.50
CA VAL A 314 32.36 25.79 68.03
C VAL A 314 31.31 24.97 68.76
N GLU A 315 30.44 25.64 69.49
CA GLU A 315 29.32 25.05 70.18
C GLU A 315 28.05 25.17 69.33
N LEU A 316 27.37 24.05 69.08
CA LEU A 316 26.18 23.98 68.24
C LEU A 316 24.98 23.47 69.05
N ALA A 317 23.86 24.20 69.02
CA ALA A 317 22.64 23.80 69.71
C ALA A 317 21.90 22.70 68.91
N VAL A 318 21.63 21.56 69.54
CA VAL A 318 20.96 20.38 68.96
C VAL A 318 19.75 20.00 69.82
N GLY A 319 18.67 20.76 69.66
CA GLY A 319 17.51 20.68 70.55
C GLY A 319 17.83 21.37 71.88
N PRO A 320 17.61 20.73 73.05
CA PRO A 320 17.97 21.31 74.35
C PRO A 320 19.48 21.26 74.62
N ASP A 321 20.21 20.35 73.98
CA ASP A 321 21.64 20.13 74.23
C ASP A 321 22.49 21.15 73.44
N ARG A 322 23.53 21.68 74.07
CA ARG A 322 24.63 22.36 73.38
C ARG A 322 25.81 21.39 73.22
N VAL A 323 26.40 21.37 72.03
CA VAL A 323 27.47 20.42 71.66
C VAL A 323 28.71 21.19 71.21
N ALA A 324 29.69 21.30 72.11
CA ALA A 324 31.01 21.86 71.84
C ALA A 324 31.83 20.91 70.95
N LEU A 325 32.50 21.46 69.93
CA LEU A 325 33.36 20.74 68.99
C LEU A 325 34.68 21.50 68.75
N PRO A 326 35.85 20.85 68.90
CA PRO A 326 37.13 21.45 68.51
C PRO A 326 37.23 21.60 66.99
N ALA A 327 37.71 22.75 66.52
CA ALA A 327 37.83 23.07 65.10
C ALA A 327 38.94 24.08 64.79
N GLN A 328 39.22 24.27 63.51
CA GLN A 328 40.18 25.25 62.97
C GLN A 328 39.52 26.18 61.93
N VAL A 329 39.95 27.44 61.89
CA VAL A 329 39.55 28.44 60.88
C VAL A 329 40.07 28.04 59.49
N MET A 330 39.20 27.74 58.54
CA MET A 330 39.61 27.54 57.14
C MET A 330 39.73 28.85 56.37
N ARG A 331 38.76 29.76 56.57
CA ARG A 331 38.70 31.12 56.00
C ARG A 331 37.46 31.86 56.49
N TRP A 332 37.53 33.18 56.53
CA TRP A 332 36.36 34.05 56.68
C TRP A 332 36.02 34.70 55.32
N GLN A 333 34.76 34.69 54.91
CA GLN A 333 34.31 35.39 53.69
C GLN A 333 32.84 35.76 53.79
N ASN A 334 32.49 37.02 53.49
CA ASN A 334 31.11 37.53 53.45
C ASN A 334 30.30 37.18 54.71
N ASN A 335 30.84 37.54 55.89
CA ASN A 335 30.28 37.22 57.21
C ASN A 335 30.06 35.71 57.49
N LYS A 336 30.80 34.84 56.78
CA LYS A 336 30.75 33.38 56.98
C LYS A 336 32.13 32.82 57.31
N LEU A 337 32.29 32.41 58.55
CA LEU A 337 33.38 31.57 59.04
C LEU A 337 33.22 30.17 58.43
N GLN A 338 34.18 29.74 57.64
CA GLN A 338 34.31 28.34 57.27
C GLN A 338 35.33 27.71 58.20
N LEU A 339 34.95 26.58 58.81
CA LEU A 339 35.77 25.87 59.79
C LEU A 339 35.86 24.37 59.45
N ARG A 340 36.98 23.76 59.83
CA ARG A 340 37.26 22.31 59.74
C ARG A 340 37.15 21.72 61.15
N PHE A 341 36.41 20.64 61.34
CA PHE A 341 36.40 19.95 62.65
C PHE A 341 37.71 19.21 62.87
N THR A 342 38.23 19.25 64.09
CA THR A 342 39.48 18.61 64.52
C THR A 342 39.24 17.79 65.78
N PRO A 343 38.46 16.68 65.69
CA PRO A 343 38.11 15.85 66.85
C PRO A 343 39.38 15.34 67.57
N GLN A 344 39.36 15.37 68.90
CA GLN A 344 40.47 14.90 69.74
C GLN A 344 40.16 13.55 70.39
N SER A 345 38.90 13.12 70.35
CA SER A 345 38.38 11.89 70.94
C SER A 345 37.27 11.26 70.12
N LEU A 346 37.00 9.97 70.35
CA LEU A 346 35.81 9.27 69.80
C LEU A 346 34.48 9.93 70.23
N ARG A 347 34.47 10.66 71.35
CA ARG A 347 33.30 11.43 71.80
C ARG A 347 33.04 12.61 70.86
N ASP A 348 34.08 13.25 70.34
CA ASP A 348 33.96 14.34 69.37
C ASP A 348 33.47 13.82 68.02
N GLU A 349 33.95 12.66 67.55
CA GLU A 349 33.43 12.03 66.32
C GLU A 349 31.96 11.63 66.46
N GLY A 350 31.57 11.09 67.62
CA GLY A 350 30.18 10.82 67.98
C GLY A 350 29.32 12.07 68.01
N ASN A 351 29.83 13.16 68.59
CA ASN A 351 29.19 14.47 68.64
C ASN A 351 29.02 15.08 67.23
N ILE A 352 30.06 15.07 66.38
CA ILE A 352 29.98 15.49 64.97
C ILE A 352 28.91 14.67 64.25
N THR A 353 28.88 13.35 64.45
CA THR A 353 27.87 12.46 63.84
C THR A 353 26.45 12.80 64.32
N ARG A 354 26.26 13.08 65.62
CA ARG A 354 24.99 13.53 66.19
C ARG A 354 24.52 14.88 65.61
N VAL A 355 25.42 15.84 65.51
CA VAL A 355 25.19 17.21 65.01
C VAL A 355 24.90 17.25 63.50
N VAL A 356 25.55 16.40 62.71
CA VAL A 356 25.45 16.39 61.23
C VAL A 356 24.38 15.43 60.71
N LEU A 357 24.21 14.26 61.31
CA LEU A 357 23.34 13.18 60.81
C LEU A 357 22.19 12.84 61.76
N GLY A 358 22.37 12.98 63.08
CA GLY A 358 21.41 12.53 64.10
C GLY A 358 20.15 13.38 64.29
N ARG A 359 19.93 14.42 63.48
CA ARG A 359 18.82 15.36 63.61
C ARG A 359 17.64 15.02 62.71
N ALA A 360 16.42 15.04 63.26
CA ALA A 360 15.20 14.81 62.50
C ALA A 360 14.88 15.95 61.50
N ASP A 361 15.12 17.21 61.87
CA ASP A 361 14.79 18.39 61.04
C ASP A 361 15.44 18.36 59.65
N SER A 362 16.62 17.76 59.57
CA SER A 362 17.47 17.66 58.37
C SER A 362 16.96 16.60 57.37
N TRP A 363 16.05 15.71 57.80
CA TRP A 363 15.60 14.55 57.01
C TRP A 363 14.08 14.39 56.91
N VAL A 364 13.29 14.90 57.87
CA VAL A 364 11.82 14.72 57.88
C VAL A 364 11.15 15.40 56.68
N HIS A 365 11.57 16.61 56.32
CA HIS A 365 10.95 17.43 55.26
C HIS A 365 11.48 17.14 53.84
N TRP A 366 12.02 15.95 53.59
CA TRP A 366 12.70 15.59 52.34
C TRP A 366 11.83 15.64 51.08
N ASP A 367 10.50 15.55 51.20
CA ASP A 367 9.56 15.56 50.07
C ASP A 367 8.85 16.90 49.83
N HIS A 368 9.28 17.97 50.51
CA HIS A 368 8.88 19.36 50.23
C HIS A 368 9.53 19.90 48.93
N VAL A 369 9.37 19.16 47.83
CA VAL A 369 9.96 19.45 46.51
C VAL A 369 8.91 20.06 45.57
N ARG A 370 9.34 20.92 44.64
CA ARG A 370 8.48 21.47 43.57
C ARG A 370 7.74 20.35 42.83
N ARG A 371 6.39 20.42 42.81
CA ARG A 371 5.55 19.57 41.95
C ARG A 371 5.85 19.80 40.45
N ASP A 372 5.82 18.71 39.69
CA ASP A 372 6.01 18.69 38.24
C ASP A 372 5.05 19.61 37.47
N ARG A 373 5.50 20.06 36.30
CA ARG A 373 4.68 20.73 35.27
C ARG A 373 5.27 20.34 33.90
N PRO A 374 4.64 19.45 33.11
CA PRO A 374 5.27 18.80 31.96
C PRO A 374 5.95 19.75 30.96
N MET A 375 5.27 20.83 30.55
CA MET A 375 5.82 21.83 29.62
C MET A 375 7.07 22.56 30.17
N ARG A 376 7.14 22.74 31.49
CA ARG A 376 8.31 23.35 32.14
C ARG A 376 9.45 22.34 32.28
N ALA A 377 9.16 21.07 32.57
CA ALA A 377 10.16 20.01 32.56
C ALA A 377 10.80 19.86 31.16
N LEU A 378 9.98 19.86 30.11
CA LEU A 378 10.43 19.82 28.71
C LEU A 378 11.35 21.01 28.36
N TYR A 379 11.02 22.21 28.81
CA TYR A 379 11.88 23.39 28.67
C TYR A 379 13.21 23.25 29.44
N GLU A 380 13.18 22.77 30.69
CA GLU A 380 14.37 22.54 31.51
C GLU A 380 15.31 21.48 30.88
N VAL A 381 14.76 20.48 30.18
CA VAL A 381 15.52 19.54 29.34
C VAL A 381 16.12 20.23 28.10
N GLY A 382 15.34 21.03 27.36
CA GLY A 382 15.84 21.75 26.17
C GLY A 382 16.98 22.74 26.49
N VAL A 383 16.91 23.42 27.64
CA VAL A 383 18.00 24.26 28.16
C VAL A 383 19.26 23.44 28.45
N SER A 384 19.11 22.20 28.93
CA SER A 384 20.21 21.29 29.21
C SER A 384 20.90 20.80 27.92
N ILE A 385 20.13 20.43 26.89
CA ILE A 385 20.66 20.09 25.55
C ILE A 385 21.45 21.25 24.94
N ARG A 386 20.97 22.50 25.09
CA ARG A 386 21.69 23.69 24.61
C ARG A 386 23.07 23.87 25.25
N GLY A 387 23.33 23.27 26.42
CA GLY A 387 24.64 23.21 27.06
C GLY A 387 25.67 22.35 26.32
N LEU A 388 25.24 21.41 25.47
CA LEU A 388 26.12 20.55 24.67
C LEU A 388 26.84 21.33 23.55
N PHE A 389 26.16 22.33 22.98
CA PHE A 389 26.61 23.06 21.78
C PHE A 389 27.23 24.45 22.07
N ARG A 390 27.22 24.91 23.32
CA ARG A 390 27.85 26.19 23.74
C ARG A 390 29.38 26.09 23.78
N GLY A 391 30.06 27.23 23.64
CA GLY A 391 31.53 27.32 23.42
C GLY A 391 32.40 26.64 24.48
N ASP A 392 31.93 26.56 25.73
CA ASP A 392 32.64 25.89 26.83
C ASP A 392 32.40 24.37 26.87
N SER A 393 32.19 23.72 25.73
CA SER A 393 32.01 22.26 25.61
C SER A 393 33.13 21.62 24.79
N GLN A 394 33.49 20.38 25.14
CA GLN A 394 34.50 19.60 24.43
C GLN A 394 34.05 19.17 23.01
N LEU A 395 32.79 19.46 22.64
CA LEU A 395 32.18 19.19 21.34
C LEU A 395 31.94 20.48 20.52
N SER A 396 32.30 21.65 21.05
CA SER A 396 32.10 22.91 20.33
C SER A 396 33.26 23.22 19.38
N LEU A 397 32.94 23.47 18.11
CA LEU A 397 33.90 23.87 17.07
C LEU A 397 34.57 25.23 17.38
N ARG A 398 33.94 26.10 18.20
CA ARG A 398 34.53 27.37 18.67
C ARG A 398 35.31 27.17 19.99
N ARG A 399 36.43 26.46 19.91
CA ARG A 399 37.33 26.22 21.07
C ARG A 399 38.11 27.48 21.46
N ASN A 400 37.56 28.30 22.35
CA ASN A 400 38.24 29.49 22.85
C ASN A 400 39.30 29.14 23.92
N ARG A 401 40.57 28.96 23.51
CA ARG A 401 41.71 28.72 24.42
C ARG A 401 42.09 30.00 25.16
N ARG A 402 41.57 30.21 26.38
CA ARG A 402 42.29 31.03 27.38
C ARG A 402 43.40 30.17 28.00
N PRO A 403 44.68 30.62 28.00
CA PRO A 403 45.74 29.93 28.71
C PRO A 403 45.60 30.16 30.23
N VAL A 404 45.87 29.12 31.01
CA VAL A 404 46.09 29.23 32.47
C VAL A 404 47.60 29.10 32.70
N PRO A 405 48.27 30.06 33.36
CA PRO A 405 49.69 29.93 33.71
C PRO A 405 49.89 28.85 34.78
N GLY A 406 50.96 28.06 34.67
CA GLY A 406 51.44 27.20 35.76
C GLY A 406 50.75 25.82 35.89
N GLY A 407 51.03 24.90 34.96
CA GLY A 407 50.67 23.48 35.12
C GLY A 407 51.45 22.57 34.17
N LYS A 408 52.35 21.73 34.70
CA LYS A 408 53.12 20.75 33.89
C LYS A 408 52.21 19.58 33.48
N ALA A 409 51.64 19.66 32.28
CA ALA A 409 50.77 18.61 31.74
C ALA A 409 51.54 17.31 31.45
N ARG A 410 51.12 16.18 32.05
CA ARG A 410 51.48 14.84 31.56
C ARG A 410 50.75 14.56 30.23
N PRO A 411 51.37 13.86 29.27
CA PRO A 411 50.72 13.55 27.99
C PRO A 411 49.57 12.56 28.20
N SER A 412 48.37 12.92 27.74
CA SER A 412 47.21 12.01 27.70
C SER A 412 47.03 11.45 26.27
N HIS A 413 46.82 10.14 26.16
CA HIS A 413 46.67 9.44 24.88
C HIS A 413 45.29 9.70 24.23
N ALA A 414 45.04 10.95 23.83
CA ALA A 414 43.78 11.38 23.20
C ALA A 414 43.79 11.34 21.66
N GLN A 415 44.97 11.26 21.03
CA GLN A 415 45.11 11.38 19.57
C GLN A 415 44.56 10.16 18.79
N SER A 416 44.45 8.98 19.41
CA SER A 416 43.98 7.76 18.73
C SER A 416 42.47 7.72 18.45
N ALA A 417 41.68 8.66 19.00
CA ALA A 417 40.23 8.66 18.84
C ALA A 417 39.75 9.31 17.53
N ALA A 418 40.48 10.29 16.99
CA ALA A 418 40.06 11.04 15.81
C ALA A 418 40.08 10.20 14.52
N VAL A 419 41.07 9.30 14.38
CA VAL A 419 41.27 8.48 13.18
C VAL A 419 40.13 7.46 12.97
N LEU A 420 39.54 6.95 14.06
CA LEU A 420 38.45 5.96 13.98
C LEU A 420 37.08 6.56 13.59
N LEU A 421 36.91 7.88 13.67
CA LEU A 421 35.69 8.56 13.20
C LEU A 421 35.76 8.98 11.72
N GLY A 422 36.95 9.05 11.12
CA GLY A 422 37.14 9.44 9.72
C GLY A 422 36.98 8.31 8.69
N LEU A 423 37.08 7.05 9.11
CA LEU A 423 37.10 5.89 8.20
C LEU A 423 35.71 5.33 7.83
N GLY A 424 34.62 6.02 8.21
CA GLY A 424 33.23 5.56 7.99
C GLY A 424 32.51 6.17 6.78
N LEU A 425 33.04 7.23 6.16
CA LEU A 425 32.37 7.97 5.08
C LEU A 425 33.37 8.35 3.98
N GLY A 426 33.39 7.56 2.91
CA GLY A 426 34.24 7.79 1.74
C GLY A 426 33.68 8.86 0.79
N LEU A 427 33.78 10.14 1.16
CA LEU A 427 33.62 11.28 0.26
C LEU A 427 34.70 12.32 0.59
N GLY A 428 35.57 12.62 -0.38
CA GLY A 428 36.55 13.69 -0.25
C GLY A 428 36.05 14.99 -0.88
N VAL A 429 36.44 16.14 -0.30
CA VAL A 429 36.61 17.45 -0.96
C VAL A 429 37.41 18.36 -0.01
N SER A 430 38.18 19.28 -0.58
CA SER A 430 39.11 20.17 0.14
C SER A 430 38.41 21.26 0.97
N ALA A 431 39.07 21.74 2.02
CA ALA A 431 38.57 22.84 2.86
C ALA A 431 39.08 24.22 2.39
N ALA A 432 38.19 25.20 2.34
CA ALA A 432 38.49 26.63 2.26
C ALA A 432 37.89 27.36 3.48
N ALA A 433 38.31 28.60 3.76
CA ALA A 433 38.16 29.22 5.08
C ALA A 433 37.51 30.63 5.05
N ALA A 434 37.34 31.21 6.25
CA ALA A 434 36.80 32.57 6.54
C ALA A 434 35.28 32.75 6.33
N GLN A 435 34.57 33.66 7.03
CA GLN A 435 34.82 34.39 8.31
C GLN A 435 33.46 34.80 8.94
N PRO A 436 33.35 35.11 10.25
CA PRO A 436 32.07 35.38 10.92
C PRO A 436 31.82 36.86 11.31
N ALA A 437 30.58 37.35 11.12
CA ALA A 437 30.10 38.65 11.61
C ALA A 437 29.21 38.54 12.88
N ALA A 438 28.84 39.70 13.47
CA ALA A 438 28.27 39.84 14.82
C ALA A 438 26.77 40.28 14.85
N PRO A 439 26.07 40.25 16.01
CA PRO A 439 24.58 40.21 16.06
C PRO A 439 23.87 41.35 16.84
N ALA A 440 22.53 41.20 16.96
CA ALA A 440 21.61 41.84 17.93
C ALA A 440 21.03 43.23 17.53
N PRO A 441 19.95 43.75 18.17
CA PRO A 441 19.24 43.27 19.38
C PRO A 441 17.69 43.16 19.27
N ARG A 442 17.01 43.01 20.43
CA ARG A 442 15.54 42.99 20.62
C ARG A 442 15.07 44.17 21.51
N PRO A 443 13.81 44.63 21.35
CA PRO A 443 12.98 45.22 22.42
C PRO A 443 12.25 44.20 23.32
N VAL A 444 11.28 44.63 24.15
CA VAL A 444 10.72 43.90 25.31
C VAL A 444 9.26 44.34 25.63
N ALA A 445 8.54 43.59 26.52
CA ALA A 445 7.32 43.98 27.28
C ALA A 445 5.93 43.92 26.56
N ARG A 446 4.76 43.81 27.24
CA ARG A 446 4.36 43.48 28.65
C ARG A 446 2.83 43.20 28.76
N GLN A 447 2.42 42.31 29.70
CA GLN A 447 1.16 42.36 30.54
C GLN A 447 -0.23 42.35 29.80
N ALA A 448 -1.40 42.07 30.41
CA ALA A 448 -1.78 41.64 31.78
C ALA A 448 -3.02 40.71 31.79
N VAL A 449 -3.57 40.41 32.98
CA VAL A 449 -4.66 39.45 33.32
C VAL A 449 -5.87 40.21 33.92
N PRO A 450 -7.15 39.85 33.63
CA PRO A 450 -7.98 39.13 34.63
C PRO A 450 -9.02 38.11 34.07
N ALA A 451 -9.64 37.37 35.00
CA ALA A 451 -10.81 36.48 34.84
C ALA A 451 -12.01 37.09 35.64
N PRO A 452 -13.23 36.50 35.81
CA PRO A 452 -13.67 35.08 35.80
C PRO A 452 -14.77 34.84 34.71
N ALA A 453 -15.85 34.02 34.78
CA ALA A 453 -16.45 33.19 35.83
C ALA A 453 -17.40 32.07 35.32
N THR A 454 -17.66 31.08 36.20
CA THR A 454 -18.87 30.21 36.30
C THR A 454 -19.27 29.23 35.17
N ALA A 455 -19.95 28.15 35.60
CA ALA A 455 -20.48 27.01 34.83
C ALA A 455 -22.03 26.92 35.09
N PRO A 456 -22.83 25.84 34.82
CA PRO A 456 -22.46 24.43 34.57
C PRO A 456 -23.22 23.62 33.47
N ALA A 457 -22.64 22.46 33.19
CA ALA A 457 -23.21 21.15 32.82
C ALA A 457 -24.64 20.97 32.25
N TRP A 458 -24.74 20.07 31.25
CA TRP A 458 -25.46 18.80 31.46
C TRP A 458 -24.73 17.62 30.79
N ALA A 459 -25.28 16.40 30.83
CA ALA A 459 -24.58 15.14 30.57
C ALA A 459 -25.44 14.13 29.75
N PRO A 460 -24.82 13.13 29.08
CA PRO A 460 -25.53 12.21 28.17
C PRO A 460 -26.03 10.90 28.83
N PRO A 461 -27.10 10.30 28.29
CA PRO A 461 -27.43 8.87 28.39
C PRO A 461 -27.22 8.12 27.03
N PRO A 462 -27.33 6.77 26.97
CA PRO A 462 -26.49 5.97 26.07
C PRO A 462 -27.24 5.08 25.04
N GLN A 463 -26.48 4.23 24.32
CA GLN A 463 -26.99 3.15 23.46
C GLN A 463 -27.02 1.79 24.18
N SER A 464 -28.13 1.07 24.08
CA SER A 464 -28.30 -0.40 24.12
C SER A 464 -29.78 -0.70 23.73
N ASP A 465 -30.25 -1.87 23.27
CA ASP A 465 -29.67 -3.20 23.04
C ASP A 465 -30.41 -3.94 21.89
N GLN A 466 -29.91 -5.11 21.46
CA GLN A 466 -30.62 -6.14 20.66
C GLN A 466 -31.33 -7.17 21.59
N PRO A 467 -32.33 -7.99 21.18
CA PRO A 467 -32.22 -9.00 20.10
C PRO A 467 -33.55 -9.35 19.35
N ALA A 468 -33.71 -10.61 18.88
CA ALA A 468 -34.58 -11.06 17.78
C ALA A 468 -35.66 -12.12 18.17
N ALA A 469 -36.22 -12.83 17.16
CA ALA A 469 -37.25 -13.90 17.13
C ALA A 469 -38.69 -13.42 16.76
N ALA A 470 -39.56 -14.15 16.01
CA ALA A 470 -39.45 -15.40 15.23
C ALA A 470 -40.59 -15.53 14.15
N GLU A 471 -40.52 -16.55 13.28
CA GLU A 471 -41.60 -17.13 12.43
C GLU A 471 -42.67 -17.91 13.28
N PRO A 472 -43.75 -18.57 12.76
CA PRO A 472 -44.16 -18.94 11.37
C PRO A 472 -45.69 -18.65 11.11
N PRO A 473 -46.53 -19.42 10.34
CA PRO A 473 -46.34 -20.42 9.25
C PRO A 473 -47.19 -20.11 7.97
N ALA A 474 -47.36 -21.09 7.06
CA ALA A 474 -48.09 -20.96 5.78
C ALA A 474 -49.29 -21.94 5.62
N ALA A 475 -50.25 -21.62 4.74
CA ALA A 475 -51.34 -22.52 4.28
C ALA A 475 -51.97 -22.10 2.93
N ALA A 476 -52.67 -23.04 2.28
CA ALA A 476 -53.55 -22.91 1.09
C ALA A 476 -54.83 -23.80 1.34
N PRO A 477 -55.80 -24.08 0.42
CA PRO A 477 -55.97 -23.68 -1.00
C PRO A 477 -57.43 -23.36 -1.51
N ALA A 478 -57.55 -22.74 -2.71
CA ALA A 478 -58.63 -22.87 -3.75
C ALA A 478 -60.15 -22.70 -3.37
N PRO A 479 -61.18 -22.88 -4.25
CA PRO A 479 -61.26 -22.91 -5.74
C PRO A 479 -62.39 -22.03 -6.41
N GLY A 480 -62.33 -21.84 -7.74
CA GLY A 480 -63.49 -21.63 -8.68
C GLY A 480 -64.22 -20.26 -8.72
N GLN A 481 -65.20 -19.98 -9.62
CA GLN A 481 -65.39 -20.36 -11.04
C GLN A 481 -66.57 -19.56 -11.71
N ALA A 482 -66.33 -18.74 -12.76
CA ALA A 482 -67.33 -18.22 -13.76
C ALA A 482 -68.53 -17.35 -13.25
N PRO A 483 -69.43 -16.77 -14.10
CA PRO A 483 -69.48 -16.67 -15.58
C PRO A 483 -69.59 -15.22 -16.14
N ALA A 484 -69.91 -15.08 -17.44
CA ALA A 484 -70.11 -13.81 -18.19
C ALA A 484 -71.63 -13.39 -18.24
N PRO A 485 -72.21 -12.53 -19.14
CA PRO A 485 -71.90 -12.33 -20.57
C PRO A 485 -72.15 -10.92 -21.23
N ALA A 486 -71.88 -10.89 -22.54
CA ALA A 486 -72.59 -10.17 -23.63
C ALA A 486 -72.70 -8.62 -23.71
N ALA A 487 -72.18 -8.09 -24.82
CA ALA A 487 -72.89 -7.17 -25.72
C ALA A 487 -72.45 -7.44 -27.17
N THR A 488 -73.33 -7.25 -28.17
CA THR A 488 -73.05 -7.51 -29.59
C THR A 488 -73.66 -6.43 -30.50
N GLN A 489 -73.28 -6.45 -31.78
CA GLN A 489 -73.75 -5.59 -32.88
C GLN A 489 -73.21 -4.14 -32.85
N GLY A 490 -73.11 -3.43 -33.98
CA GLY A 490 -73.49 -3.78 -35.36
C GLY A 490 -72.44 -3.35 -36.39
N ALA A 491 -72.60 -3.80 -37.65
CA ALA A 491 -71.64 -3.61 -38.73
C ALA A 491 -72.10 -2.59 -39.78
N LEU A 492 -71.14 -2.00 -40.49
CA LEU A 492 -71.28 -1.54 -41.88
C LEU A 492 -70.04 -2.01 -42.64
N GLY A 493 -70.21 -2.46 -43.89
CA GLY A 493 -69.17 -3.14 -44.66
C GLY A 493 -68.87 -2.51 -46.01
N ALA A 494 -67.76 -2.94 -46.62
CA ALA A 494 -67.40 -2.68 -48.01
C ALA A 494 -66.85 -3.97 -48.63
N THR A 495 -67.18 -4.23 -49.90
CA THR A 495 -66.76 -5.43 -50.63
C THR A 495 -65.36 -5.28 -51.25
N PRO A 496 -64.64 -6.39 -51.50
CA PRO A 496 -63.22 -6.35 -51.87
C PRO A 496 -62.98 -6.05 -53.35
N GLY A 497 -61.99 -5.19 -53.62
CA GLY A 497 -61.37 -5.08 -54.95
C GLY A 497 -60.24 -6.10 -55.10
N THR A 498 -60.24 -6.84 -56.22
CA THR A 498 -59.25 -7.90 -56.48
C THR A 498 -57.87 -7.32 -56.76
N SER A 499 -56.86 -7.72 -55.99
CA SER A 499 -55.45 -7.46 -56.31
C SER A 499 -54.70 -8.78 -56.52
N VAL A 500 -53.88 -8.82 -57.57
CA VAL A 500 -52.99 -9.96 -57.86
C VAL A 500 -51.90 -10.02 -56.77
N PRO A 501 -51.56 -11.19 -56.22
CA PRO A 501 -50.49 -11.30 -55.24
C PRO A 501 -49.14 -11.02 -55.91
N ALA A 502 -48.64 -9.79 -55.74
CA ALA A 502 -47.20 -9.55 -55.80
C ALA A 502 -46.55 -10.43 -54.71
N ALA A 503 -45.51 -11.18 -55.08
CA ALA A 503 -44.80 -12.03 -54.13
C ALA A 503 -44.04 -11.15 -53.13
N ALA A 504 -44.65 -10.88 -51.98
CA ALA A 504 -44.05 -10.07 -50.94
C ALA A 504 -42.75 -10.72 -50.44
N SER A 505 -41.64 -10.03 -50.62
CA SER A 505 -40.43 -10.26 -49.84
C SER A 505 -40.80 -10.13 -48.35
N GLN A 506 -40.73 -11.24 -47.62
CA GLN A 506 -40.99 -11.21 -46.18
C GLN A 506 -39.79 -10.58 -45.48
N GLY A 507 -39.85 -9.25 -45.34
CA GLY A 507 -38.84 -8.44 -44.65
C GLY A 507 -38.47 -9.06 -43.30
N ARG A 508 -37.17 -9.18 -43.06
CA ARG A 508 -36.58 -9.84 -41.90
C ARG A 508 -36.85 -9.02 -40.64
N VAL A 509 -37.73 -9.54 -39.78
CA VAL A 509 -38.01 -8.94 -38.47
C VAL A 509 -36.87 -9.26 -37.49
N LEU A 510 -36.10 -8.24 -37.12
CA LEU A 510 -35.06 -8.25 -36.10
C LEU A 510 -35.62 -7.71 -34.78
N ARG A 511 -35.68 -8.55 -33.75
CA ARG A 511 -35.94 -8.12 -32.36
C ARG A 511 -34.64 -7.94 -31.60
N ARG A 512 -34.50 -6.81 -30.91
CA ARG A 512 -33.37 -6.45 -30.05
C ARG A 512 -33.90 -5.84 -28.75
N THR A 513 -33.51 -6.38 -27.61
CA THR A 513 -33.72 -5.71 -26.32
C THR A 513 -32.81 -4.47 -26.21
N LEU A 514 -33.17 -3.50 -25.37
CA LEU A 514 -32.28 -2.37 -25.08
C LEU A 514 -30.94 -2.86 -24.48
N ARG A 515 -30.95 -4.00 -23.76
CA ARG A 515 -29.73 -4.70 -23.35
C ARG A 515 -28.85 -5.13 -24.54
N ASP A 516 -29.44 -5.73 -25.59
CA ASP A 516 -28.71 -6.10 -26.82
C ASP A 516 -28.14 -4.88 -27.55
N LEU A 517 -28.81 -3.74 -27.45
CA LEU A 517 -28.34 -2.45 -27.98
C LEU A 517 -27.27 -1.78 -27.09
N GLY A 518 -27.00 -2.31 -25.88
CA GLY A 518 -25.89 -1.91 -25.01
C GLY A 518 -26.26 -1.39 -23.62
N LEU A 519 -27.54 -1.39 -23.23
CA LEU A 519 -27.97 -0.94 -21.90
C LEU A 519 -27.69 -2.03 -20.84
N GLN A 520 -26.64 -1.87 -20.03
CA GLN A 520 -26.19 -2.89 -19.06
C GLN A 520 -27.14 -3.09 -17.86
N SER A 521 -27.96 -2.09 -17.52
CA SER A 521 -28.90 -2.13 -16.40
C SER A 521 -30.11 -1.22 -16.69
N PRO A 522 -31.28 -1.45 -16.06
CA PRO A 522 -32.46 -0.60 -16.26
C PRO A 522 -32.15 0.90 -16.13
N MET A 523 -32.56 1.67 -17.13
CA MET A 523 -32.23 3.09 -17.29
C MET A 523 -32.99 3.93 -16.27
N GLN A 524 -32.32 4.33 -15.17
CA GLN A 524 -32.89 5.16 -14.12
C GLN A 524 -32.79 6.65 -14.47
N LEU A 525 -33.89 7.19 -14.97
CA LEU A 525 -34.10 8.62 -15.19
C LEU A 525 -34.50 9.26 -13.84
N ARG A 526 -33.86 10.36 -13.46
CA ARG A 526 -34.14 11.07 -12.18
C ARG A 526 -34.19 12.59 -12.41
N GLY A 527 -34.60 13.34 -11.40
CA GLY A 527 -34.68 14.81 -11.45
C GLY A 527 -33.38 15.57 -11.80
N LEU A 528 -32.21 14.91 -11.77
CA LEU A 528 -30.91 15.46 -12.20
C LEU A 528 -30.25 14.66 -13.35
N THR A 529 -30.96 13.67 -13.92
CA THR A 529 -30.52 12.80 -15.02
C THR A 529 -31.70 12.52 -15.95
N ASP A 530 -32.30 13.60 -16.45
CA ASP A 530 -33.53 13.61 -17.23
C ASP A 530 -33.35 13.03 -18.63
N LEU A 531 -32.24 13.33 -19.31
CA LEU A 531 -31.91 12.86 -20.65
C LEU A 531 -30.89 11.72 -20.61
N GLN A 532 -31.28 10.53 -21.09
CA GLN A 532 -30.38 9.39 -21.31
C GLN A 532 -30.68 8.75 -22.67
N GLY A 533 -29.74 8.02 -23.25
CA GLY A 533 -29.94 7.44 -24.59
C GLY A 533 -28.96 6.32 -24.93
N ILE A 534 -29.28 5.59 -25.99
CA ILE A 534 -28.55 4.40 -26.47
C ILE A 534 -28.17 4.61 -27.93
N LEU A 535 -26.91 4.35 -28.25
CA LEU A 535 -26.39 4.32 -29.63
C LEU A 535 -26.44 2.89 -30.18
N PHE A 536 -27.01 2.72 -31.37
CA PHE A 536 -27.05 1.44 -32.07
C PHE A 536 -26.93 1.65 -33.58
N GLY A 537 -26.58 0.57 -34.30
CA GLY A 537 -26.31 0.63 -35.73
C GLY A 537 -27.21 -0.28 -36.56
N VAL A 538 -27.47 0.13 -37.80
CA VAL A 538 -28.06 -0.68 -38.88
C VAL A 538 -26.95 -1.03 -39.89
N ARG A 539 -27.04 -2.19 -40.57
CA ARG A 539 -25.99 -2.64 -41.50
C ARG A 539 -26.03 -1.88 -42.83
N GLU A 540 -24.88 -1.70 -43.46
CA GLU A 540 -24.76 -1.08 -44.80
C GLU A 540 -25.44 -1.89 -45.94
N ASP A 541 -25.90 -3.13 -45.68
CA ASP A 541 -26.73 -3.96 -46.58
C ASP A 541 -28.16 -4.23 -46.09
N GLU A 542 -28.62 -3.64 -44.98
CA GLU A 542 -29.98 -3.86 -44.45
C GLU A 542 -30.75 -2.53 -44.32
N VAL A 543 -31.74 -2.30 -45.18
CA VAL A 543 -32.62 -1.12 -45.13
C VAL A 543 -33.78 -1.41 -44.19
N VAL A 544 -34.05 -0.50 -43.24
CA VAL A 544 -35.26 -0.58 -42.38
C VAL A 544 -36.48 -0.22 -43.23
N THR A 545 -37.44 -1.13 -43.33
CA THR A 545 -38.72 -0.93 -44.05
C THR A 545 -39.91 -0.80 -43.09
N GLY A 546 -39.73 -1.14 -41.82
CA GLY A 546 -40.70 -0.90 -40.74
C GLY A 546 -40.01 -0.98 -39.38
N ALA A 547 -40.50 -0.23 -38.38
CA ALA A 547 -39.93 -0.28 -37.04
C ALA A 547 -40.99 -0.01 -35.96
N LYS A 548 -40.85 -0.66 -34.80
CA LYS A 548 -41.59 -0.32 -33.57
C LYS A 548 -40.74 -0.51 -32.32
N LEU A 549 -41.01 0.29 -31.30
CA LEU A 549 -40.38 0.25 -29.99
C LEU A 549 -41.40 -0.17 -28.93
N VAL A 550 -41.12 -1.24 -28.21
CA VAL A 550 -41.99 -1.84 -27.19
C VAL A 550 -41.36 -1.60 -25.81
N LEU A 551 -41.86 -0.60 -25.09
CA LEU A 551 -41.30 -0.18 -23.81
C LEU A 551 -41.99 -0.84 -22.62
N ARG A 552 -41.18 -1.14 -21.59
CA ARG A 552 -41.61 -1.58 -20.26
C ARG A 552 -40.81 -0.83 -19.20
N GLY A 553 -41.39 -0.60 -18.02
CA GLY A 553 -40.69 0.10 -16.96
C GLY A 553 -41.57 0.41 -15.75
N ALA A 554 -41.11 1.32 -14.91
CA ALA A 554 -41.88 1.86 -13.79
C ALA A 554 -41.54 3.32 -13.50
N THR A 555 -42.47 4.04 -12.90
CA THR A 555 -42.35 5.43 -12.47
C THR A 555 -42.77 5.60 -11.01
N SER A 556 -42.24 6.63 -10.35
CA SER A 556 -42.62 6.96 -8.97
C SER A 556 -44.13 7.19 -8.80
N PRO A 557 -44.80 6.53 -7.83
CA PRO A 557 -46.23 6.73 -7.55
C PRO A 557 -46.59 8.17 -7.11
N ALA A 558 -45.60 8.97 -6.71
CA ALA A 558 -45.80 10.34 -6.27
C ALA A 558 -46.04 11.33 -7.43
N LEU A 559 -45.64 10.97 -8.66
CA LEU A 559 -45.70 11.88 -9.81
C LEU A 559 -47.12 12.35 -10.11
N ILE A 560 -47.25 13.61 -10.53
CA ILE A 560 -48.47 14.23 -11.06
C ILE A 560 -48.53 13.86 -12.55
N PRO A 561 -49.51 13.05 -13.00
CA PRO A 561 -49.61 12.62 -14.41
C PRO A 561 -49.62 13.78 -15.39
N GLU A 562 -50.37 14.84 -15.07
CA GLU A 562 -50.62 15.99 -15.95
C GLU A 562 -49.38 16.88 -16.16
N LEU A 563 -48.34 16.71 -15.32
CA LEU A 563 -47.11 17.50 -15.30
C LEU A 563 -45.84 16.64 -15.43
N SER A 564 -45.99 15.36 -15.78
CA SER A 564 -44.89 14.39 -15.86
C SER A 564 -44.99 13.56 -17.15
N GLN A 565 -43.87 13.37 -17.84
CA GLN A 565 -43.81 12.57 -19.07
C GLN A 565 -42.40 12.01 -19.31
N ILE A 566 -42.34 10.88 -20.01
CA ILE A 566 -41.10 10.33 -20.59
C ILE A 566 -41.22 10.47 -22.11
N ALA A 567 -40.64 11.52 -22.69
CA ALA A 567 -40.60 11.69 -24.14
C ALA A 567 -39.48 10.82 -24.74
N MET A 568 -39.70 10.26 -25.93
CA MET A 568 -38.71 9.45 -26.65
C MET A 568 -38.44 10.00 -28.05
N THR A 569 -37.16 10.06 -28.42
CA THR A 569 -36.71 10.55 -29.73
C THR A 569 -35.67 9.62 -30.36
N LEU A 570 -35.69 9.49 -31.69
CA LEU A 570 -34.70 8.77 -32.48
C LEU A 570 -34.03 9.78 -33.42
N ASN A 571 -32.71 9.95 -33.32
CA ASN A 571 -31.95 10.94 -34.10
C ASN A 571 -32.58 12.36 -34.00
N GLU A 572 -32.93 12.74 -32.76
CA GLU A 572 -33.69 13.93 -32.36
C GLU A 572 -35.12 14.07 -32.97
N GLN A 573 -35.60 13.11 -33.76
CA GLN A 573 -36.99 13.06 -34.23
C GLN A 573 -37.91 12.45 -33.18
N PHE A 574 -39.12 13.01 -32.99
CA PHE A 574 -40.07 12.54 -31.99
C PHE A 574 -40.73 11.21 -32.36
N VAL A 575 -40.71 10.26 -31.43
CA VAL A 575 -41.31 8.92 -31.58
C VAL A 575 -42.56 8.76 -30.69
N GLY A 576 -42.60 9.40 -29.52
CA GLY A 576 -43.75 9.32 -28.62
C GLY A 576 -43.48 9.86 -27.21
N ALA A 577 -44.44 9.68 -26.32
CA ALA A 577 -44.29 9.97 -24.89
C ALA A 577 -45.09 8.97 -24.03
N ILE A 578 -44.64 8.76 -22.79
CA ILE A 578 -45.35 8.00 -21.76
C ILE A 578 -45.73 8.94 -20.61
N THR A 579 -47.01 9.01 -20.29
CA THR A 579 -47.54 9.70 -19.10
C THR A 579 -47.63 8.69 -17.93
N PRO A 580 -47.14 9.00 -16.71
CA PRO A 580 -47.15 8.06 -15.59
C PRO A 580 -48.50 8.01 -14.88
N GLU A 581 -48.99 6.81 -14.55
CA GLU A 581 -50.23 6.61 -13.80
C GLU A 581 -49.95 6.35 -12.31
N ARG A 582 -50.53 7.17 -11.41
CA ARG A 582 -50.41 6.96 -9.94
C ARG A 582 -50.92 5.59 -9.48
N ALA A 583 -52.00 5.11 -10.09
CA ALA A 583 -52.61 3.82 -9.77
C ALA A 583 -51.86 2.62 -10.37
N ARG A 584 -50.96 2.85 -11.35
CA ARG A 584 -50.18 1.81 -12.03
C ARG A 584 -48.72 2.27 -12.19
N PRO A 585 -47.92 2.18 -11.12
CA PRO A 585 -46.51 2.61 -11.15
C PRO A 585 -45.68 1.88 -12.21
N SER A 586 -46.03 0.63 -12.56
CA SER A 586 -45.42 -0.13 -13.65
C SER A 586 -46.16 0.10 -14.98
N PHE A 587 -45.42 0.40 -16.05
CA PHE A 587 -45.96 0.58 -17.40
C PHE A 587 -45.43 -0.47 -18.39
N GLY A 588 -46.26 -0.80 -19.37
CA GLY A 588 -45.91 -1.60 -20.55
C GLY A 588 -46.26 -3.10 -20.50
N PRO A 589 -46.15 -3.82 -21.63
CA PRO A 589 -45.64 -3.36 -22.93
C PRO A 589 -46.49 -2.26 -23.58
N LEU A 590 -45.87 -1.12 -23.89
CA LEU A 590 -46.44 -0.04 -24.71
C LEU A 590 -45.73 -0.04 -26.05
N GLU A 591 -46.47 -0.11 -27.16
CA GLU A 591 -45.89 -0.12 -28.51
C GLU A 591 -45.95 1.26 -29.17
N PHE A 592 -44.82 1.72 -29.70
CA PHE A 592 -44.65 2.98 -30.42
C PHE A 592 -44.13 2.69 -31.83
N PRO A 593 -44.89 2.96 -32.91
CA PRO A 593 -44.38 2.82 -34.27
C PRO A 593 -43.32 3.89 -34.56
N ILE A 594 -42.25 3.52 -35.24
CA ILE A 594 -41.17 4.43 -35.65
C ILE A 594 -41.19 4.54 -37.18
N ASN A 595 -41.13 5.76 -37.69
CA ASN A 595 -41.00 6.01 -39.13
C ASN A 595 -39.62 5.53 -39.62
N PRO A 596 -39.53 4.63 -40.63
CA PRO A 596 -38.25 4.16 -41.17
C PRO A 596 -37.32 5.27 -41.67
N VAL A 597 -37.86 6.41 -42.09
CA VAL A 597 -37.09 7.59 -42.55
C VAL A 597 -36.24 8.21 -41.43
N PHE A 598 -36.50 7.89 -40.15
CA PHE A 598 -35.69 8.36 -39.04
C PHE A 598 -34.38 7.59 -38.85
N PHE A 599 -34.16 6.47 -39.56
CA PHE A 599 -32.95 5.67 -39.43
C PHE A 599 -31.83 6.15 -40.37
N ALA A 600 -30.62 6.18 -39.84
CA ALA A 600 -29.35 6.31 -40.56
C ALA A 600 -28.47 5.09 -40.24
N ASP A 601 -27.22 5.07 -40.68
CA ASP A 601 -26.26 4.00 -40.35
C ASP A 601 -26.13 3.86 -38.82
N THR A 602 -25.73 4.96 -38.15
CA THR A 602 -25.65 5.08 -36.69
C THR A 602 -26.84 5.85 -36.15
N ASN A 603 -27.49 5.31 -35.13
CA ASN A 603 -28.75 5.80 -34.59
C ASN A 603 -28.65 6.04 -33.08
N ARG A 604 -29.33 7.09 -32.61
CA ARG A 604 -29.40 7.48 -31.20
C ARG A 604 -30.85 7.51 -30.73
N LEU A 605 -31.22 6.56 -29.88
CA LEU A 605 -32.52 6.53 -29.20
C LEU A 605 -32.39 7.20 -27.83
N ASN A 606 -32.96 8.39 -27.67
CA ASN A 606 -32.97 9.13 -26.41
C ASN A 606 -34.33 9.05 -25.70
N PHE A 607 -34.29 9.13 -24.37
CA PHE A 607 -35.44 9.25 -23.49
C PHE A 607 -35.24 10.48 -22.57
N ARG A 608 -36.23 11.36 -22.49
CA ARG A 608 -36.23 12.58 -21.67
C ARG A 608 -37.36 12.54 -20.63
N PHE A 609 -37.00 12.47 -19.36
CA PHE A 609 -37.93 12.43 -18.23
C PHE A 609 -38.20 13.83 -17.66
N THR A 610 -39.39 14.35 -17.87
CA THR A 610 -39.92 15.50 -17.10
C THR A 610 -40.80 14.95 -15.99
N GLY A 611 -40.62 15.38 -14.74
CA GLY A 611 -41.41 14.87 -13.62
C GLY A 611 -41.66 15.92 -12.54
N ARG A 612 -42.86 15.91 -11.97
CA ARG A 612 -43.24 16.68 -10.77
C ARG A 612 -44.02 15.79 -9.81
N TYR A 613 -43.73 15.86 -8.51
CA TYR A 613 -44.52 15.22 -7.44
C TYR A 613 -45.46 16.20 -6.71
N ALA A 614 -45.14 17.50 -6.73
CA ALA A 614 -46.00 18.58 -6.22
C ALA A 614 -46.13 19.70 -7.26
N ALA A 615 -47.23 20.46 -7.21
CA ALA A 615 -47.55 21.44 -8.25
C ALA A 615 -46.64 22.67 -8.22
N GLU A 616 -46.50 23.27 -7.02
CA GLU A 616 -45.83 24.54 -6.75
C GLU A 616 -44.30 24.41 -6.71
N CYS A 617 -43.80 23.37 -6.03
CA CYS A 617 -42.39 23.20 -5.69
C CYS A 617 -41.95 21.75 -5.90
N ASN A 618 -40.77 21.53 -6.47
CA ASN A 618 -40.16 20.20 -6.58
C ASN A 618 -38.67 20.31 -6.29
N ASP A 619 -38.17 19.52 -5.35
CA ASP A 619 -36.73 19.32 -5.17
C ASP A 619 -36.24 18.27 -6.20
N PRO A 620 -35.32 18.61 -7.13
CA PRO A 620 -34.78 17.66 -8.10
C PRO A 620 -33.84 16.60 -7.48
N LEU A 621 -33.36 16.78 -6.24
CA LEU A 621 -32.66 15.75 -5.47
C LEU A 621 -33.62 14.75 -4.81
N SER A 622 -34.93 15.02 -4.81
CA SER A 622 -35.93 14.21 -4.12
C SER A 622 -35.95 12.77 -4.63
N GLY A 623 -35.89 11.82 -3.70
CA GLY A 623 -36.08 10.39 -3.97
C GLY A 623 -37.46 10.04 -4.54
N LEU A 624 -38.38 11.00 -4.64
CA LEU A 624 -39.69 10.85 -5.30
C LEU A 624 -39.65 11.11 -6.82
N LEU A 625 -38.58 11.70 -7.37
CA LEU A 625 -38.45 11.98 -8.81
C LEU A 625 -37.62 10.91 -9.51
N TRP A 626 -38.29 9.80 -9.87
CA TRP A 626 -37.67 8.73 -10.67
C TRP A 626 -38.63 8.11 -11.68
N SER A 627 -38.01 7.65 -12.77
CA SER A 627 -38.55 6.74 -13.77
C SER A 627 -37.47 5.71 -14.13
N THR A 628 -37.85 4.48 -14.44
CA THR A 628 -36.95 3.39 -14.83
C THR A 628 -37.47 2.71 -16.08
N ILE A 629 -36.72 2.78 -17.17
CA ILE A 629 -37.02 1.98 -18.39
C ILE A 629 -36.28 0.64 -18.26
N SER A 630 -37.00 -0.46 -18.46
CA SER A 630 -36.43 -1.81 -18.42
C SER A 630 -35.51 -2.04 -19.61
N ASP A 631 -34.36 -2.66 -19.34
CA ASP A 631 -33.42 -3.17 -20.33
C ASP A 631 -33.99 -4.32 -21.18
N GLN A 632 -35.10 -4.93 -20.74
CA GLN A 632 -35.90 -5.89 -21.51
C GLN A 632 -36.91 -5.23 -22.48
N SER A 633 -36.98 -3.90 -22.56
CA SER A 633 -37.74 -3.21 -23.62
C SER A 633 -37.15 -3.57 -24.99
N VAL A 634 -37.98 -3.68 -26.03
CA VAL A 634 -37.58 -4.24 -27.34
C VAL A 634 -37.73 -3.22 -28.47
N LEU A 635 -36.67 -3.02 -29.25
CA LEU A 635 -36.74 -2.46 -30.60
C LEU A 635 -36.95 -3.60 -31.60
N GLU A 636 -37.98 -3.49 -32.43
CA GLU A 636 -38.32 -4.44 -33.49
C GLU A 636 -38.20 -3.74 -34.85
N LEU A 637 -37.29 -4.22 -35.68
CA LEU A 637 -36.96 -3.64 -36.99
C LEU A 637 -37.28 -4.66 -38.09
N THR A 638 -38.20 -4.33 -38.99
CA THR A 638 -38.36 -5.04 -40.27
C THR A 638 -37.31 -4.52 -41.23
N THR A 639 -36.48 -5.42 -41.76
CA THR A 639 -35.35 -5.07 -42.63
C THR A 639 -35.41 -5.84 -43.95
N GLU A 640 -35.06 -5.19 -45.05
CA GLU A 640 -34.81 -5.85 -46.33
C GLU A 640 -33.33 -5.74 -46.70
N ARG A 641 -32.80 -6.76 -47.38
CA ARG A 641 -31.40 -6.80 -47.78
C ARG A 641 -31.19 -6.21 -49.17
N LEU A 642 -30.10 -5.46 -49.33
CA LEU A 642 -29.62 -4.98 -50.61
C LEU A 642 -28.51 -5.88 -51.15
N ALA A 643 -28.61 -6.23 -52.43
CA ALA A 643 -27.54 -6.92 -53.16
C ALA A 643 -26.29 -6.03 -53.23
N MET A 644 -25.28 -6.31 -52.40
CA MET A 644 -24.01 -5.58 -52.46
C MET A 644 -23.25 -5.93 -53.75
N PRO A 645 -22.77 -4.94 -54.54
CA PRO A 645 -21.82 -5.22 -55.62
C PRO A 645 -20.54 -5.83 -55.05
N ARG A 646 -20.05 -6.90 -55.70
CA ARG A 646 -18.85 -7.64 -55.31
C ARG A 646 -17.61 -6.90 -55.83
N ASP A 647 -17.00 -6.12 -54.95
CA ASP A 647 -15.78 -5.37 -55.25
C ASP A 647 -14.82 -5.47 -54.05
N LEU A 648 -13.60 -5.95 -54.31
CA LEU A 648 -12.54 -6.05 -53.30
C LEU A 648 -12.18 -4.68 -52.70
N ALA A 649 -12.44 -3.57 -53.40
CA ALA A 649 -12.26 -2.21 -52.88
C ALA A 649 -13.16 -1.89 -51.68
N ARG A 650 -14.23 -2.68 -51.46
CA ARG A 650 -15.17 -2.52 -50.34
C ARG A 650 -14.82 -3.36 -49.12
N LEU A 651 -13.76 -4.19 -49.18
CA LEU A 651 -13.29 -4.96 -48.02
C LEU A 651 -12.96 -4.00 -46.87
N PRO A 652 -13.49 -4.24 -45.65
CA PRO A 652 -13.95 -5.52 -45.12
C PRO A 652 -15.43 -5.89 -45.33
N ALA A 653 -16.25 -5.00 -45.91
CA ALA A 653 -17.65 -5.32 -46.20
C ALA A 653 -17.73 -6.36 -47.35
N PRO A 654 -18.76 -7.23 -47.38
CA PRO A 654 -19.84 -7.42 -46.40
C PRO A 654 -19.49 -8.39 -45.24
N PHE A 655 -18.23 -8.78 -45.08
CA PHE A 655 -17.77 -9.81 -44.13
C PHE A 655 -17.68 -9.29 -42.69
N PHE A 656 -17.23 -8.05 -42.51
CA PHE A 656 -17.31 -7.31 -41.25
C PHE A 656 -18.00 -5.97 -41.47
N ASP A 657 -18.64 -5.47 -40.42
CA ASP A 657 -19.41 -4.24 -40.38
C ASP A 657 -19.02 -3.43 -39.14
N ARG A 658 -18.58 -2.18 -39.34
CA ARG A 658 -18.16 -1.24 -38.28
C ARG A 658 -19.33 -0.73 -37.43
N VAL A 659 -20.52 -0.67 -38.00
CA VAL A 659 -21.72 -0.03 -37.46
C VAL A 659 -22.40 -0.93 -36.42
N GLN A 660 -22.17 -2.25 -36.48
CA GLN A 660 -22.55 -3.18 -35.42
C GLN A 660 -21.68 -2.99 -34.16
N LEU A 661 -22.25 -2.45 -33.08
CA LEU A 661 -21.51 -2.10 -31.85
C LEU A 661 -21.38 -3.23 -30.79
N ARG A 662 -22.27 -4.23 -30.80
CA ARG A 662 -22.42 -5.19 -29.66
C ARG A 662 -22.51 -6.67 -30.03
N VAL A 663 -22.91 -7.02 -31.25
CA VAL A 663 -22.99 -8.42 -31.70
C VAL A 663 -21.57 -8.91 -32.03
N PRO A 664 -21.06 -10.03 -31.51
CA PRO A 664 -19.74 -10.53 -31.89
C PRO A 664 -19.70 -10.91 -33.37
N LEU A 665 -18.55 -10.72 -34.03
CA LEU A 665 -18.36 -11.17 -35.40
C LEU A 665 -18.32 -12.70 -35.44
N VAL A 666 -19.26 -13.35 -36.13
CA VAL A 666 -19.17 -14.78 -36.45
C VAL A 666 -18.97 -14.91 -37.94
N LEU A 667 -17.77 -15.30 -38.36
CA LEU A 667 -17.36 -15.37 -39.77
C LEU A 667 -16.84 -16.78 -40.09
N PRO A 668 -17.61 -17.62 -40.80
CA PRO A 668 -17.20 -18.97 -41.17
C PRO A 668 -15.98 -19.01 -42.08
N PHE A 669 -15.10 -19.98 -41.85
CA PHE A 669 -13.88 -20.24 -42.63
C PHE A 669 -13.94 -21.62 -43.28
N VAL A 670 -13.93 -21.68 -44.61
CA VAL A 670 -13.90 -22.92 -45.38
C VAL A 670 -12.44 -23.32 -45.61
N VAL A 671 -12.03 -24.44 -45.03
CA VAL A 671 -10.65 -24.94 -45.02
C VAL A 671 -10.67 -26.47 -45.15
N ALA A 672 -9.75 -27.03 -45.94
CA ALA A 672 -9.64 -28.49 -46.14
C ALA A 672 -9.32 -29.23 -44.83
N ALA A 673 -9.84 -30.46 -44.68
CA ALA A 673 -9.73 -31.22 -43.42
C ALA A 673 -8.32 -31.75 -43.10
N ASP A 674 -7.46 -31.88 -44.11
CA ASP A 674 -6.02 -32.18 -43.97
C ASP A 674 -5.18 -30.99 -44.51
N ALA A 675 -5.60 -29.75 -44.22
CA ALA A 675 -4.92 -28.53 -44.70
C ALA A 675 -3.43 -28.47 -44.28
N SER A 676 -2.57 -28.08 -45.22
CA SER A 676 -1.14 -27.88 -44.97
C SER A 676 -0.88 -26.68 -44.06
N ASN A 677 0.31 -26.62 -43.45
CA ASN A 677 0.68 -25.52 -42.56
C ASN A 677 0.60 -24.13 -43.21
N ASP A 678 0.86 -24.01 -44.50
CA ASP A 678 0.70 -22.74 -45.20
C ASP A 678 -0.78 -22.36 -45.38
N VAL A 679 -1.67 -23.32 -45.68
CA VAL A 679 -3.12 -23.09 -45.76
C VAL A 679 -3.68 -22.71 -44.38
N ALA A 680 -3.31 -23.45 -43.34
CA ALA A 680 -3.67 -23.12 -41.96
C ALA A 680 -3.12 -21.74 -41.54
N ARG A 681 -1.90 -21.38 -41.94
CA ARG A 681 -1.29 -20.07 -41.67
C ARG A 681 -1.98 -18.94 -42.44
N ALA A 682 -2.37 -19.16 -43.69
CA ALA A 682 -3.16 -18.20 -44.47
C ALA A 682 -4.53 -17.93 -43.80
N ALA A 683 -5.21 -18.99 -43.33
CA ALA A 683 -6.44 -18.86 -42.55
C ALA A 683 -6.23 -18.08 -41.24
N LEU A 684 -5.17 -18.37 -40.48
CA LEU A 684 -4.82 -17.64 -39.24
C LEU A 684 -4.48 -16.16 -39.50
N ILE A 685 -3.80 -15.83 -40.59
CA ILE A 685 -3.51 -14.44 -40.98
C ILE A 685 -4.83 -13.72 -41.30
N ALA A 686 -5.67 -14.29 -42.17
CA ALA A 686 -6.93 -13.68 -42.57
C ALA A 686 -7.93 -13.53 -41.40
N SER A 687 -8.09 -14.56 -40.56
CA SER A 687 -8.96 -14.48 -39.38
C SER A 687 -8.43 -13.45 -38.38
N SER A 688 -7.10 -13.35 -38.20
CA SER A 688 -6.51 -12.32 -37.33
C SER A 688 -6.72 -10.89 -37.83
N TRP A 689 -6.77 -10.67 -39.15
CA TRP A 689 -7.12 -9.38 -39.75
C TRP A 689 -8.58 -8.98 -39.49
N PHE A 690 -9.52 -9.92 -39.59
CA PHE A 690 -10.91 -9.68 -39.17
C PHE A 690 -11.05 -9.47 -37.66
N ALA A 691 -10.28 -10.18 -36.84
CA ALA A 691 -10.28 -10.04 -35.38
C ALA A 691 -9.75 -8.68 -34.91
N VAL A 692 -8.71 -8.13 -35.57
CA VAL A 692 -8.21 -6.77 -35.32
C VAL A 692 -9.33 -5.74 -35.50
N GLN A 693 -10.19 -5.91 -36.51
CA GLN A 693 -11.28 -4.98 -36.80
C GLN A 693 -12.46 -5.14 -35.82
N ALA A 694 -12.85 -6.38 -35.49
CA ALA A 694 -13.96 -6.68 -34.57
C ALA A 694 -13.59 -6.62 -33.07
N ASP A 695 -12.37 -6.21 -32.74
CA ASP A 695 -11.78 -6.14 -31.38
C ASP A 695 -12.71 -5.57 -30.29
N TYR A 696 -13.49 -4.53 -30.58
CA TYR A 696 -14.40 -3.88 -29.62
C TYR A 696 -15.69 -4.67 -29.32
N ARG A 697 -15.99 -5.72 -30.12
CA ARG A 697 -17.16 -6.62 -29.97
C ARG A 697 -16.83 -8.11 -29.94
N GLY A 698 -15.56 -8.48 -30.12
CA GLY A 698 -15.10 -9.86 -30.22
C GLY A 698 -15.40 -10.52 -31.57
N ALA A 699 -14.71 -11.63 -31.83
CA ALA A 699 -14.88 -12.43 -33.05
C ALA A 699 -14.74 -13.93 -32.79
N SER A 700 -15.41 -14.74 -33.61
CA SER A 700 -15.32 -16.19 -33.67
C SER A 700 -15.28 -16.64 -35.13
N PHE A 701 -14.44 -17.65 -35.41
CA PHE A 701 -14.14 -18.11 -36.76
C PHE A 701 -14.39 -19.63 -36.87
N PRO A 702 -15.66 -20.06 -36.92
CA PRO A 702 -15.99 -21.47 -37.04
C PRO A 702 -15.53 -22.01 -38.40
N ALA A 703 -14.75 -23.08 -38.39
CA ALA A 703 -14.18 -23.68 -39.58
C ALA A 703 -14.94 -24.94 -40.05
N SER A 704 -15.08 -25.09 -41.36
CA SER A 704 -15.77 -26.19 -42.02
C SER A 704 -15.08 -26.58 -43.33
N SER A 705 -15.34 -27.78 -43.84
CA SER A 705 -14.89 -28.21 -45.18
C SER A 705 -15.89 -27.86 -46.30
N ALA A 706 -17.01 -27.22 -45.95
CA ALA A 706 -18.09 -26.81 -46.85
C ALA A 706 -18.51 -25.35 -46.56
N PRO A 707 -19.05 -24.61 -47.55
CA PRO A 707 -19.52 -23.24 -47.37
C PRO A 707 -20.69 -23.12 -46.38
N PRO A 708 -20.87 -21.95 -45.73
CA PRO A 708 -22.00 -21.70 -44.84
C PRO A 708 -23.32 -21.64 -45.62
N THR A 709 -24.38 -22.25 -45.10
CA THR A 709 -25.68 -22.38 -45.81
C THR A 709 -26.39 -21.06 -46.08
N ARG A 710 -26.06 -20.00 -45.33
CA ARG A 710 -26.46 -18.61 -45.55
C ARG A 710 -25.37 -17.67 -45.01
N GLY A 711 -25.31 -16.46 -45.54
CA GLY A 711 -24.36 -15.44 -45.11
C GLY A 711 -22.99 -15.56 -45.75
N ASN A 712 -22.11 -14.63 -45.38
CA ASN A 712 -20.78 -14.48 -45.93
C ASN A 712 -19.77 -15.42 -45.25
N GLY A 713 -18.68 -15.77 -45.93
CA GLY A 713 -17.62 -16.63 -45.40
C GLY A 713 -16.28 -16.43 -46.11
N VAL A 714 -15.19 -16.91 -45.52
CA VAL A 714 -13.85 -16.89 -46.14
C VAL A 714 -13.51 -18.29 -46.59
N VAL A 715 -12.91 -18.45 -47.77
CA VAL A 715 -12.50 -19.74 -48.34
C VAL A 715 -10.98 -19.70 -48.54
N VAL A 716 -10.25 -20.67 -47.99
CA VAL A 716 -8.81 -20.80 -48.21
C VAL A 716 -8.53 -22.08 -49.00
N ALA A 717 -8.01 -21.93 -50.23
CA ALA A 717 -7.87 -23.02 -51.19
C ALA A 717 -6.59 -22.87 -52.04
N VAL A 718 -6.02 -23.99 -52.46
CA VAL A 718 -4.75 -24.06 -53.22
C VAL A 718 -4.87 -24.96 -54.45
N GLY A 719 -4.35 -24.47 -55.58
CA GLY A 719 -4.10 -25.27 -56.78
C GLY A 719 -5.36 -25.92 -57.37
N ALA A 720 -5.60 -27.19 -57.04
CA ALA A 720 -6.71 -28.00 -57.53
C ALA A 720 -7.70 -28.42 -56.42
N ASP A 721 -7.64 -27.79 -55.23
CA ASP A 721 -8.61 -27.99 -54.16
C ASP A 721 -10.05 -27.77 -54.67
N SER A 722 -10.95 -28.73 -54.39
CA SER A 722 -12.36 -28.64 -54.77
C SER A 722 -13.24 -28.38 -53.54
N VAL A 723 -13.78 -27.17 -53.44
CA VAL A 723 -14.72 -26.79 -52.36
C VAL A 723 -16.14 -27.18 -52.79
N PRO A 724 -16.90 -27.97 -52.00
CA PRO A 724 -18.23 -28.43 -52.38
C PRO A 724 -19.19 -27.29 -52.77
N GLY A 725 -19.65 -27.32 -54.02
CA GLY A 725 -20.60 -26.35 -54.58
C GLY A 725 -20.01 -24.98 -54.98
N VAL A 726 -18.73 -24.69 -54.69
CA VAL A 726 -18.13 -23.38 -54.99
C VAL A 726 -17.27 -23.46 -56.25
N ALA A 727 -17.61 -22.67 -57.26
CA ALA A 727 -16.79 -22.49 -58.45
C ALA A 727 -15.59 -21.57 -58.12
N LEU A 728 -14.43 -22.16 -57.86
CA LEU A 728 -13.19 -21.42 -57.59
C LEU A 728 -12.57 -20.84 -58.87
N PRO A 729 -11.93 -19.65 -58.81
CA PRO A 729 -11.19 -19.09 -59.93
C PRO A 729 -9.95 -19.94 -60.26
N ARG A 730 -9.45 -19.84 -61.50
CA ARG A 730 -8.14 -20.41 -61.85
C ARG A 730 -7.03 -19.58 -61.22
N PHE A 731 -6.24 -20.20 -60.35
CA PHE A 731 -5.11 -19.53 -59.69
C PHE A 731 -3.91 -19.41 -60.65
N GLU A 732 -3.63 -18.19 -61.12
CA GLU A 732 -2.42 -17.91 -61.91
C GLU A 732 -1.21 -17.51 -61.04
N GLY A 733 -1.47 -17.15 -59.77
CA GLY A 733 -0.52 -16.80 -58.72
C GLY A 733 -1.29 -16.57 -57.40
N PRO A 734 -0.78 -15.76 -56.45
CA PRO A 734 -1.56 -15.34 -55.28
C PRO A 734 -2.81 -14.55 -55.68
N THR A 735 -3.99 -14.99 -55.27
CA THR A 735 -5.28 -14.42 -55.69
C THR A 735 -6.19 -14.14 -54.50
N LEU A 736 -6.83 -12.97 -54.53
CA LEU A 736 -8.00 -12.64 -53.73
C LEU A 736 -9.21 -12.52 -54.67
N ALA A 737 -10.35 -13.12 -54.34
CA ALA A 737 -11.56 -13.03 -55.15
C ALA A 737 -12.86 -13.10 -54.33
N LEU A 738 -13.93 -12.53 -54.86
CA LEU A 738 -15.28 -12.55 -54.31
C LEU A 738 -16.18 -13.39 -55.22
N VAL A 739 -16.64 -14.54 -54.74
CA VAL A 739 -17.57 -15.42 -55.46
C VAL A 739 -18.93 -15.46 -54.74
N PRO A 740 -20.07 -15.67 -55.42
CA PRO A 740 -21.35 -15.84 -54.74
C PRO A 740 -21.35 -17.08 -53.84
N ASN A 741 -22.07 -17.01 -52.71
CA ASN A 741 -22.35 -18.21 -51.91
C ASN A 741 -23.36 -19.10 -52.67
N PRO A 742 -23.04 -20.38 -52.96
CA PRO A 742 -23.86 -21.24 -53.81
C PRO A 742 -25.23 -21.60 -53.21
N THR A 743 -25.43 -21.42 -51.89
CA THR A 743 -26.71 -21.63 -51.20
C THR A 743 -27.45 -20.34 -50.85
N ASP A 744 -26.84 -19.18 -51.09
CA ASP A 744 -27.37 -17.85 -50.74
C ASP A 744 -26.73 -16.78 -51.65
N PRO A 745 -27.18 -16.61 -52.91
CA PRO A 745 -26.47 -15.81 -53.94
C PRO A 745 -26.27 -14.32 -53.60
N GLU A 746 -27.11 -13.77 -52.71
CA GLU A 746 -27.01 -12.41 -52.16
C GLU A 746 -25.81 -12.25 -51.22
N SER A 747 -25.32 -13.35 -50.65
CA SER A 747 -24.10 -13.41 -49.85
C SER A 747 -22.88 -13.76 -50.69
N SER A 748 -21.69 -13.36 -50.22
CA SER A 748 -20.42 -13.53 -50.91
C SER A 748 -19.41 -14.34 -50.09
N LEU A 749 -18.52 -15.04 -50.79
CA LEU A 749 -17.40 -15.79 -50.23
C LEU A 749 -16.08 -15.14 -50.67
N LEU A 750 -15.22 -14.80 -49.71
CA LEU A 750 -13.87 -14.27 -49.97
C LEU A 750 -12.90 -15.44 -50.16
N VAL A 751 -12.54 -15.73 -51.40
CA VAL A 751 -11.51 -16.71 -51.75
C VAL A 751 -10.13 -16.09 -51.55
N ILE A 752 -9.29 -16.76 -50.76
CA ILE A 752 -7.88 -16.46 -50.55
C ILE A 752 -7.10 -17.70 -51.02
N GLY A 753 -6.29 -17.58 -52.07
CA GLY A 753 -5.66 -18.75 -52.64
C GLY A 753 -4.47 -18.48 -53.55
N GLY A 754 -4.02 -19.54 -54.20
CA GLY A 754 -2.91 -19.53 -55.14
C GLY A 754 -2.55 -20.92 -55.63
N ARG A 755 -1.50 -21.05 -56.44
CA ARG A 755 -1.04 -22.34 -56.99
C ARG A 755 -0.36 -23.22 -55.95
N THR A 756 0.16 -22.60 -54.88
CA THR A 756 0.81 -23.26 -53.75
C THR A 756 0.36 -22.67 -52.42
N GLY A 757 0.60 -23.36 -51.31
CA GLY A 757 0.32 -22.84 -49.97
C GLY A 757 1.04 -21.51 -49.69
N ALA A 758 2.30 -21.39 -50.09
CA ALA A 758 3.07 -20.14 -49.96
C ALA A 758 2.43 -18.96 -50.71
N GLU A 759 1.78 -19.22 -51.87
CA GLU A 759 1.00 -18.18 -52.59
C GLU A 759 -0.29 -17.81 -51.85
N ALA A 760 -1.00 -18.77 -51.23
CA ALA A 760 -2.14 -18.47 -50.37
C ALA A 760 -1.74 -17.66 -49.11
N VAL A 761 -0.56 -17.92 -48.53
CA VAL A 761 0.01 -17.10 -47.44
C VAL A 761 0.33 -15.69 -47.94
N ALA A 762 0.90 -15.54 -49.14
CA ALA A 762 1.14 -14.23 -49.75
C ALA A 762 -0.17 -13.46 -50.00
N ALA A 763 -1.22 -14.12 -50.48
CA ALA A 763 -2.54 -13.53 -50.65
C ALA A 763 -3.17 -13.09 -49.31
N ALA A 764 -3.06 -13.91 -48.26
CA ALA A 764 -3.51 -13.53 -46.92
C ALA A 764 -2.70 -12.36 -46.33
N GLN A 765 -1.40 -12.27 -46.60
CA GLN A 765 -0.56 -11.14 -46.20
C GLN A 765 -0.91 -9.86 -46.98
N ALA A 766 -1.20 -9.95 -48.28
CA ALA A 766 -1.67 -8.84 -49.09
C ALA A 766 -3.04 -8.31 -48.63
N LEU A 767 -3.98 -9.21 -48.27
CA LEU A 767 -5.24 -8.82 -47.61
C LEU A 767 -4.97 -8.08 -46.29
N ALA A 768 -4.03 -8.58 -45.49
CA ALA A 768 -3.73 -8.06 -44.16
C ALA A 768 -2.98 -6.71 -44.15
N VAL A 769 -2.20 -6.40 -45.20
CA VAL A 769 -1.26 -5.26 -45.25
C VAL A 769 -1.62 -4.23 -46.32
N SER A 770 -2.18 -4.66 -47.46
CA SER A 770 -2.36 -3.82 -48.66
C SER A 770 -3.80 -3.83 -49.21
N SER A 771 -4.81 -3.98 -48.33
CA SER A 771 -6.22 -3.98 -48.72
C SER A 771 -6.69 -2.70 -49.45
N GLN A 772 -6.08 -1.55 -49.16
CA GLN A 772 -6.42 -0.24 -49.76
C GLN A 772 -6.00 -0.06 -51.23
N GLY A 773 -5.54 -1.12 -51.90
CA GLY A 773 -5.22 -1.11 -53.34
C GLY A 773 -5.95 -2.19 -54.16
N LEU A 774 -6.91 -2.91 -53.57
CA LEU A 774 -7.67 -3.97 -54.25
C LEU A 774 -8.90 -3.40 -54.96
N SER A 775 -9.30 -3.99 -56.09
CA SER A 775 -10.52 -3.60 -56.82
C SER A 775 -11.02 -4.73 -57.73
N GLY A 776 -12.33 -4.72 -58.04
CA GLY A 776 -13.02 -5.71 -58.87
C GLY A 776 -13.39 -7.00 -58.13
N GLU A 777 -14.01 -7.96 -58.84
CA GLU A 777 -14.39 -9.25 -58.26
C GLU A 777 -13.19 -10.17 -57.97
N ALA A 778 -12.07 -10.03 -58.69
CA ALA A 778 -10.85 -10.81 -58.48
C ALA A 778 -9.59 -9.98 -58.75
N SER A 779 -8.55 -10.20 -57.95
CA SER A 779 -7.28 -9.48 -58.02
C SER A 779 -6.10 -10.43 -57.80
N LEU A 780 -5.09 -10.32 -58.67
CA LEU A 780 -3.80 -11.00 -58.51
C LEU A 780 -2.88 -10.10 -57.67
N VAL A 781 -2.32 -10.64 -56.59
CA VAL A 781 -1.55 -9.88 -55.60
C VAL A 781 -0.11 -10.41 -55.49
N SER A 782 0.80 -9.56 -55.00
CA SER A 782 2.18 -9.93 -54.68
C SER A 782 2.37 -10.05 -53.17
N ALA A 783 3.35 -10.84 -52.73
CA ALA A 783 3.75 -10.86 -51.32
C ALA A 783 4.27 -9.47 -50.90
N PRO A 784 3.69 -8.80 -49.89
CA PRO A 784 4.17 -7.49 -49.46
C PRO A 784 5.51 -7.62 -48.72
N ASP A 785 6.39 -6.64 -48.87
CA ASP A 785 7.55 -6.53 -47.99
C ASP A 785 7.08 -6.06 -46.60
N ILE A 786 7.44 -6.82 -45.57
CA ILE A 786 7.00 -6.63 -44.19
C ILE A 786 8.27 -6.39 -43.36
N PRO A 787 8.48 -5.21 -42.76
CA PRO A 787 9.66 -4.95 -41.93
C PRO A 787 9.70 -5.86 -40.68
N ALA A 788 10.89 -6.05 -40.11
CA ALA A 788 11.04 -6.73 -38.83
C ALA A 788 10.48 -5.85 -37.69
N ARG A 789 9.67 -6.45 -36.80
CA ARG A 789 9.07 -5.75 -35.65
C ARG A 789 10.05 -5.64 -34.49
N GLN A 790 9.87 -4.61 -33.66
CA GLN A 790 10.61 -4.40 -32.42
C GLN A 790 9.77 -4.79 -31.20
N PRO A 791 10.40 -5.22 -30.08
CA PRO A 791 9.68 -5.46 -28.84
C PRO A 791 8.84 -4.26 -28.40
N TYR A 792 7.60 -4.51 -28.00
CA TYR A 792 6.62 -3.53 -27.49
C TYR A 792 6.12 -2.51 -28.54
N ASP A 793 6.36 -2.72 -29.84
CA ASP A 793 5.94 -1.80 -30.92
C ASP A 793 4.46 -1.91 -31.36
N ALA A 794 3.62 -2.59 -30.56
CA ALA A 794 2.24 -2.91 -30.86
C ALA A 794 1.37 -1.64 -31.06
N PRO A 795 0.72 -1.43 -32.24
CA PRO A 795 0.01 -0.19 -32.56
C PRO A 795 -1.08 0.23 -31.56
N ARG A 796 -1.73 -0.72 -30.88
CA ARG A 796 -2.76 -0.44 -29.85
C ARG A 796 -2.22 -0.27 -28.43
N TRP A 797 -0.93 -0.50 -28.20
CA TRP A 797 -0.33 -0.30 -26.87
C TRP A 797 0.11 1.17 -26.70
N ILE A 798 -0.10 1.70 -25.49
CA ILE A 798 0.36 3.03 -25.15
C ILE A 798 1.89 3.06 -25.07
N ARG A 799 2.47 4.10 -25.68
CA ARG A 799 3.91 4.34 -25.71
C ARG A 799 4.47 4.43 -24.29
N THR A 800 5.67 3.91 -24.09
CA THR A 800 6.34 3.87 -22.77
C THR A 800 7.62 4.70 -22.72
N GLU A 801 7.85 5.52 -23.73
CA GLU A 801 9.04 6.33 -23.94
C GLU A 801 8.76 7.81 -23.62
N ARG A 802 7.46 8.17 -23.51
CA ARG A 802 6.94 9.49 -23.15
C ARG A 802 5.56 9.37 -22.46
N PRO A 803 5.08 10.42 -21.79
CA PRO A 803 3.66 10.54 -21.45
C PRO A 803 2.75 10.48 -22.69
N VAL A 804 1.58 9.87 -22.54
CA VAL A 804 0.54 9.75 -23.57
C VAL A 804 -0.71 10.49 -23.11
N ARG A 805 -1.24 11.38 -23.97
CA ARG A 805 -2.42 12.21 -23.69
C ARG A 805 -3.72 11.43 -23.90
N PHE A 806 -4.79 11.78 -23.20
CA PHE A 806 -6.09 11.10 -23.36
C PHE A 806 -6.70 11.33 -24.75
N GLY A 807 -6.46 12.51 -25.35
CA GLY A 807 -6.82 12.79 -26.75
C GLY A 807 -6.03 11.99 -27.80
N GLU A 808 -5.07 11.14 -27.40
CA GLU A 808 -4.44 10.13 -28.26
C GLU A 808 -5.11 8.74 -28.15
N LEU A 809 -6.05 8.57 -27.21
CA LEU A 809 -6.64 7.28 -26.84
C LEU A 809 -8.16 7.21 -27.06
N VAL A 810 -8.86 8.33 -26.87
CA VAL A 810 -10.31 8.49 -27.04
C VAL A 810 -10.61 9.81 -27.72
N ASP A 811 -11.78 9.90 -28.36
CA ASP A 811 -12.22 11.15 -28.98
C ASP A 811 -12.50 12.23 -27.91
N PRO A 812 -12.12 13.51 -28.13
CA PRO A 812 -12.39 14.60 -27.19
C PRO A 812 -13.87 14.81 -26.81
N SER A 813 -14.83 14.26 -27.57
CA SER A 813 -16.25 14.25 -27.22
C SER A 813 -16.63 13.20 -26.16
N GLU A 814 -15.90 12.07 -26.07
CA GLU A 814 -16.11 11.03 -25.06
C GLU A 814 -15.59 11.44 -23.67
N LEU A 815 -14.64 12.39 -23.63
CA LEU A 815 -14.10 12.99 -22.39
C LEU A 815 -15.07 14.00 -21.72
N GLN A 816 -16.35 13.99 -22.09
CA GLN A 816 -17.34 14.99 -21.69
C GLN A 816 -18.56 14.35 -21.04
N SER A 817 -19.19 15.09 -20.13
CA SER A 817 -20.29 14.59 -19.30
C SER A 817 -21.31 15.69 -19.04
N TYR A 818 -22.57 15.28 -18.87
CA TYR A 818 -23.74 16.15 -18.81
C TYR A 818 -24.57 15.85 -17.56
N GLY A 819 -25.15 16.87 -16.94
CA GLY A 819 -25.89 16.76 -15.68
C GLY A 819 -25.00 16.59 -14.44
N PHE A 820 -25.62 16.43 -13.26
CA PHE A 820 -24.91 16.45 -11.95
C PHE A 820 -24.30 15.11 -11.53
N ALA A 821 -24.89 14.00 -11.95
CA ALA A 821 -24.41 12.65 -11.66
C ALA A 821 -24.28 11.83 -12.95
N PRO A 822 -23.39 12.23 -13.87
CA PRO A 822 -23.19 11.50 -15.12
C PRO A 822 -22.62 10.09 -14.91
N GLY A 823 -22.71 9.28 -15.97
CA GLY A 823 -22.02 8.00 -16.05
C GLY A 823 -20.49 8.14 -16.06
N ASN A 824 -19.79 7.00 -15.97
CA ASN A 824 -18.33 6.96 -16.01
C ASN A 824 -17.81 7.36 -17.39
N ILE A 825 -16.96 8.38 -17.47
CA ILE A 825 -16.06 8.59 -18.60
C ILE A 825 -15.02 7.47 -18.55
N ALA A 826 -14.80 6.78 -19.67
CA ALA A 826 -13.91 5.62 -19.77
C ALA A 826 -12.78 5.92 -20.75
N VAL A 827 -11.53 5.81 -20.30
CA VAL A 827 -10.33 5.87 -21.14
C VAL A 827 -9.72 4.47 -21.17
N PRO A 828 -10.09 3.63 -22.16
CA PRO A 828 -9.46 2.33 -22.37
C PRO A 828 -8.01 2.52 -22.84
N PHE A 829 -7.09 1.71 -22.30
CA PHE A 829 -5.69 1.71 -22.72
C PHE A 829 -5.10 0.31 -22.63
N ARG A 830 -4.09 0.03 -23.47
CA ARG A 830 -3.41 -1.28 -23.51
C ARG A 830 -1.92 -1.12 -23.31
N THR A 831 -1.28 -2.09 -22.68
CA THR A 831 0.18 -2.15 -22.54
C THR A 831 0.59 -3.58 -22.21
N ALA A 832 1.84 -3.98 -22.50
CA ALA A 832 2.39 -5.19 -21.92
C ALA A 832 2.35 -5.07 -20.37
N PRO A 833 1.96 -6.14 -19.64
CA PRO A 833 1.83 -6.11 -18.19
C PRO A 833 3.17 -6.32 -17.46
N ASP A 834 4.30 -6.27 -18.15
CA ASP A 834 5.65 -6.45 -17.59
C ASP A 834 6.23 -5.16 -16.97
N VAL A 835 5.35 -4.35 -16.37
CA VAL A 835 5.64 -2.98 -15.92
C VAL A 835 6.12 -2.99 -14.47
N TYR A 836 7.43 -3.06 -14.27
CA TYR A 836 8.04 -3.02 -12.94
C TYR A 836 8.34 -1.58 -12.50
N THR A 837 7.91 -1.20 -11.29
CA THR A 837 8.23 0.09 -10.67
C THR A 837 8.99 -0.09 -9.35
N TRP A 838 9.95 0.80 -9.08
CA TRP A 838 10.76 0.72 -7.86
C TRP A 838 9.88 0.84 -6.61
N ARG A 839 9.97 -0.16 -5.72
CA ARG A 839 9.15 -0.28 -4.49
C ARG A 839 7.63 -0.20 -4.76
N GLN A 840 7.15 -0.72 -5.90
CA GLN A 840 5.73 -0.68 -6.30
C GLN A 840 5.13 0.74 -6.30
N ARG A 841 5.94 1.77 -6.57
CA ARG A 841 5.44 3.14 -6.79
C ARG A 841 4.38 3.12 -7.90
N SER A 842 3.28 3.81 -7.68
CA SER A 842 2.23 3.96 -8.69
C SER A 842 2.74 4.73 -9.91
N ILE A 843 2.22 4.37 -11.08
CA ILE A 843 2.43 5.09 -12.33
C ILE A 843 1.63 6.39 -12.24
N PRO A 844 2.24 7.56 -12.46
CA PRO A 844 1.53 8.83 -12.39
C PRO A 844 0.52 8.97 -13.54
N VAL A 845 -0.65 9.50 -13.19
CA VAL A 845 -1.65 10.02 -14.12
C VAL A 845 -1.98 11.43 -13.69
N ASP A 846 -1.61 12.39 -14.51
CA ASP A 846 -1.87 13.81 -14.28
C ASP A 846 -3.16 14.18 -15.03
N LEU A 847 -4.15 14.63 -14.25
CA LEU A 847 -5.52 14.87 -14.67
C LEU A 847 -5.81 16.36 -14.66
N PHE A 848 -6.26 16.84 -15.80
CA PHE A 848 -6.78 18.18 -15.99
C PHE A 848 -8.28 18.06 -16.27
N PHE A 849 -9.11 18.82 -15.57
CA PHE A 849 -10.56 18.74 -15.69
C PHE A 849 -11.19 20.13 -15.54
N ARG A 850 -12.38 20.32 -16.09
CA ARG A 850 -13.11 21.60 -16.05
C ARG A 850 -14.51 21.35 -15.49
N ALA A 851 -14.82 22.04 -14.39
CA ALA A 851 -16.14 22.05 -13.79
C ALA A 851 -17.12 22.91 -14.65
N PRO A 852 -18.44 22.80 -14.46
CA PRO A 852 -19.40 23.66 -15.13
C PRO A 852 -19.16 25.14 -14.79
N PRO A 853 -19.25 26.07 -15.77
CA PRO A 853 -18.99 27.48 -15.55
C PRO A 853 -20.08 28.15 -14.70
N GLY A 854 -19.67 29.07 -13.83
CA GLY A 854 -20.56 29.85 -12.97
C GLY A 854 -21.01 29.13 -11.69
N PRO A 855 -21.77 29.81 -10.81
CA PRO A 855 -22.14 29.32 -9.48
C PRO A 855 -23.32 28.33 -9.52
N VAL A 856 -23.20 27.26 -10.32
CA VAL A 856 -24.25 26.24 -10.52
C VAL A 856 -24.02 25.00 -9.66
N THR A 857 -22.75 24.68 -9.39
CA THR A 857 -22.29 23.50 -8.66
C THR A 857 -21.58 23.94 -7.37
N ASP A 858 -21.81 23.25 -6.25
CA ASP A 858 -21.00 23.43 -5.04
C ASP A 858 -19.66 22.72 -5.21
N LEU A 859 -18.63 23.49 -5.57
CA LEU A 859 -17.28 23.00 -5.85
C LEU A 859 -16.53 22.49 -4.60
N GLN A 860 -17.02 22.73 -3.37
CA GLN A 860 -16.37 22.25 -2.14
C GLN A 860 -16.75 20.81 -1.80
N VAL A 861 -18.00 20.40 -2.09
CA VAL A 861 -18.47 19.01 -1.89
C VAL A 861 -18.48 18.18 -3.17
N SER A 862 -18.38 18.81 -4.34
CA SER A 862 -18.33 18.11 -5.64
C SER A 862 -16.95 17.55 -5.93
N ARG A 863 -16.91 16.38 -6.56
CA ARG A 863 -15.67 15.63 -6.81
C ARG A 863 -15.65 14.90 -8.15
N LEU A 864 -14.45 14.54 -8.58
CA LEU A 864 -14.14 13.59 -9.64
C LEU A 864 -13.59 12.31 -9.00
N ASP A 865 -14.36 11.23 -9.03
CA ASP A 865 -13.92 9.89 -8.59
C ASP A 865 -13.11 9.24 -9.72
N VAL A 866 -11.92 8.72 -9.40
CA VAL A 866 -11.04 8.02 -10.33
C VAL A 866 -10.90 6.56 -9.91
N SER A 867 -11.11 5.63 -10.85
CA SER A 867 -10.96 4.19 -10.67
C SER A 867 -10.23 3.54 -11.86
N LEU A 868 -9.56 2.42 -11.63
CA LEU A 868 -8.89 1.62 -12.66
C LEU A 868 -9.45 0.21 -12.62
N ASN A 869 -9.96 -0.30 -13.75
CA ASN A 869 -10.47 -1.67 -13.85
C ASN A 869 -11.51 -1.97 -12.75
N GLY A 870 -12.43 -1.03 -12.49
CA GLY A 870 -13.43 -1.08 -11.42
C GLY A 870 -12.91 -0.76 -10.00
N ASN A 871 -11.60 -0.76 -9.76
CA ASN A 871 -11.01 -0.49 -8.45
C ASN A 871 -10.89 1.02 -8.22
N TYR A 872 -11.59 1.56 -7.23
CA TYR A 872 -11.46 2.97 -6.82
C TYR A 872 -10.02 3.29 -6.39
N LEU A 873 -9.47 4.39 -6.93
CA LEU A 873 -8.13 4.88 -6.62
C LEU A 873 -8.16 6.13 -5.74
N LYS A 874 -8.91 7.16 -6.14
CA LYS A 874 -8.87 8.49 -5.51
C LYS A 874 -10.08 9.35 -5.90
N SER A 875 -10.62 10.12 -4.95
CA SER A 875 -11.50 11.27 -5.22
C SER A 875 -10.64 12.53 -5.35
N LEU A 876 -10.88 13.35 -6.37
CA LEU A 876 -10.31 14.69 -6.52
C LEU A 876 -11.42 15.72 -6.29
N PRO A 877 -11.26 16.75 -5.43
CA PRO A 877 -12.27 17.81 -5.31
C PRO A 877 -12.29 18.65 -6.59
N LEU A 878 -13.45 19.18 -6.99
CA LEU A 878 -13.53 20.00 -8.21
C LEU A 878 -12.88 21.38 -8.06
N ARG A 879 -12.64 21.83 -6.82
CA ARG A 879 -11.78 22.96 -6.48
C ARG A 879 -11.00 22.62 -5.22
N GLU A 880 -9.69 22.87 -5.19
CA GLU A 880 -8.94 22.72 -3.95
C GLU A 880 -9.43 23.73 -2.90
N GLY A 881 -9.63 23.25 -1.67
CA GLY A 881 -10.03 24.10 -0.55
C GLY A 881 -8.88 25.00 -0.10
N ASP A 882 -9.23 26.21 0.36
CA ASP A 882 -8.31 27.19 0.92
C ASP A 882 -7.31 26.55 1.92
N PRO A 883 -5.98 26.75 1.77
CA PRO A 883 -5.00 26.17 2.69
C PRO A 883 -5.26 26.57 4.15
N ALA A 884 -5.20 25.62 5.07
CA ALA A 884 -5.47 25.89 6.48
C ALA A 884 -4.62 27.06 7.03
N TRP A 885 -5.24 27.91 7.87
CA TRP A 885 -4.57 29.05 8.48
C TRP A 885 -3.26 28.60 9.19
N PRO A 886 -2.11 29.29 8.96
CA PRO A 886 -1.96 30.60 8.33
C PRO A 886 -1.69 30.59 6.81
N TRP A 887 -1.65 29.44 6.15
CA TRP A 887 -1.12 29.35 4.78
C TRP A 887 -2.00 30.03 3.72
N SER A 888 -3.34 30.02 3.86
CA SER A 888 -4.22 30.79 2.96
C SER A 888 -4.08 32.30 3.14
N TRP A 889 -3.66 32.79 4.32
CA TRP A 889 -3.29 34.20 4.48
C TRP A 889 -2.02 34.52 3.66
N VAL A 890 -0.97 33.70 3.80
CA VAL A 890 0.27 33.85 3.01
C VAL A 890 0.01 33.76 1.50
N ALA A 891 -0.80 32.80 1.05
CA ALA A 891 -1.14 32.62 -0.36
C ALA A 891 -1.90 33.84 -0.92
N ARG A 892 -2.91 34.36 -0.20
CA ARG A 892 -3.59 35.62 -0.54
C ARG A 892 -2.65 36.81 -0.57
N GLN A 893 -1.75 36.93 0.41
CA GLN A 893 -0.78 38.03 0.51
C GLN A 893 0.22 38.06 -0.66
N LEU A 894 0.49 36.89 -1.27
CA LEU A 894 1.43 36.72 -2.39
C LEU A 894 0.75 36.61 -3.77
N GLY A 895 -0.59 36.65 -3.84
CA GLY A 895 -1.34 36.47 -5.09
C GLY A 895 -1.32 35.04 -5.68
N VAL A 896 -0.76 34.07 -4.97
CA VAL A 896 -0.58 32.68 -5.44
C VAL A 896 -1.87 31.90 -5.22
N GLY A 897 -2.85 32.11 -6.11
CA GLY A 897 -4.16 31.44 -6.07
C GLY A 897 -5.26 32.05 -6.93
N LEU A 898 -4.93 32.92 -7.90
CA LEU A 898 -5.92 33.58 -8.77
C LEU A 898 -6.06 32.86 -10.12
N GLY A 899 -7.16 32.12 -10.27
CA GLY A 899 -7.83 31.89 -11.55
C GLY A 899 -7.11 31.03 -12.59
N ASP A 900 -7.29 29.71 -12.47
CA ASP A 900 -7.47 28.85 -13.64
C ASP A 900 -8.79 28.10 -13.44
N ASP A 901 -9.65 28.07 -14.47
CA ASP A 901 -10.90 27.27 -14.47
C ASP A 901 -10.61 25.77 -14.73
N ARG A 902 -9.36 25.45 -15.09
CA ARG A 902 -8.82 24.10 -15.19
C ARG A 902 -8.44 23.58 -13.80
N GLY A 903 -9.31 22.76 -13.22
CA GLY A 903 -8.96 21.93 -12.07
C GLY A 903 -7.81 21.00 -12.41
N THR A 904 -6.85 20.87 -11.49
CA THR A 904 -5.70 19.97 -11.63
C THR A 904 -5.74 18.92 -10.53
N GLY A 905 -5.25 17.72 -10.83
CA GLY A 905 -5.07 16.67 -9.83
C GLY A 905 -4.26 15.52 -10.38
N SER A 906 -3.82 14.62 -9.50
CA SER A 906 -3.09 13.42 -9.92
C SER A 906 -3.63 12.16 -9.25
N ALA A 907 -3.72 11.11 -10.04
CA ALA A 907 -4.00 9.74 -9.60
C ALA A 907 -2.74 8.88 -9.80
N GLY A 908 -2.69 7.74 -9.12
CA GLY A 908 -1.59 6.79 -9.26
C GLY A 908 -2.13 5.41 -9.59
N LEU A 909 -1.76 4.87 -10.75
CA LEU A 909 -2.12 3.50 -11.15
C LEU A 909 -1.18 2.53 -10.42
N PRO A 910 -1.67 1.61 -9.56
CA PRO A 910 -0.83 0.59 -8.97
C PRO A 910 -0.43 -0.43 -10.03
N SER A 911 0.86 -0.73 -10.18
CA SER A 911 1.34 -1.61 -11.27
C SER A 911 0.75 -3.02 -11.23
N TYR A 912 0.34 -3.51 -10.05
CA TYR A 912 -0.32 -4.81 -9.90
C TYR A 912 -1.78 -4.84 -10.41
N LEU A 913 -2.39 -3.70 -10.73
CA LEU A 913 -3.70 -3.62 -11.39
C LEU A 913 -3.60 -3.55 -12.93
N ILE A 914 -2.39 -3.60 -13.49
CA ILE A 914 -2.14 -3.50 -14.94
C ILE A 914 -1.92 -4.91 -15.50
N PHE A 915 -2.92 -5.44 -16.19
CA PHE A 915 -2.94 -6.83 -16.68
C PHE A 915 -3.07 -6.96 -18.21
N GLY A 916 -3.02 -5.85 -18.95
CA GLY A 916 -3.05 -5.85 -20.42
C GLY A 916 -4.02 -4.85 -20.98
N LEU A 917 -5.26 -5.31 -21.17
CA LEU A 917 -6.45 -4.49 -21.37
C LEU A 917 -6.78 -3.75 -20.07
N ASN A 918 -6.81 -2.42 -20.09
CA ASN A 918 -7.16 -1.60 -18.94
C ASN A 918 -8.24 -0.57 -19.31
N ASN A 919 -9.00 -0.14 -18.30
CA ASN A 919 -9.99 0.93 -18.40
C ASN A 919 -9.82 1.88 -17.21
N LEU A 920 -9.31 3.09 -17.49
CA LEU A 920 -9.27 4.19 -16.52
C LEU A 920 -10.62 4.90 -16.54
N GLN A 921 -11.38 4.76 -15.46
CA GLN A 921 -12.74 5.28 -15.33
C GLN A 921 -12.75 6.50 -14.42
N MET A 922 -13.48 7.53 -14.82
CA MET A 922 -13.55 8.81 -14.14
C MET A 922 -15.00 9.30 -14.10
N ARG A 923 -15.52 9.61 -12.91
CA ARG A 923 -16.94 9.91 -12.68
C ARG A 923 -17.10 11.19 -11.89
N PHE A 924 -17.79 12.17 -12.47
CA PHE A 924 -18.17 13.38 -11.74
C PHE A 924 -19.33 13.08 -10.77
N ASP A 925 -19.18 13.48 -9.52
CA ASP A 925 -20.20 13.45 -8.47
C ASP A 925 -20.40 14.91 -8.02
N MET A 926 -21.22 15.63 -8.79
CA MET A 926 -21.48 17.05 -8.58
C MET A 926 -22.75 17.25 -7.77
N ARG A 927 -22.70 18.23 -6.87
CA ARG A 927 -23.86 18.68 -6.10
C ARG A 927 -24.29 20.04 -6.60
N PRO A 928 -25.59 20.27 -6.88
CA PRO A 928 -26.04 21.60 -7.23
C PRO A 928 -25.80 22.55 -6.06
N LEU A 929 -25.44 23.79 -6.36
CA LEU A 929 -25.30 24.83 -5.35
C LEU A 929 -26.68 25.11 -4.75
N ASN A 930 -26.84 24.96 -3.43
CA ASN A 930 -28.10 25.27 -2.77
C ASN A 930 -28.39 26.77 -2.87
N ARG A 931 -29.49 27.12 -3.53
CA ARG A 931 -29.98 28.51 -3.72
C ARG A 931 -31.27 28.79 -2.96
N GLY A 932 -31.65 27.90 -2.04
CA GLY A 932 -32.97 27.86 -1.40
C GLY A 932 -33.91 26.86 -2.07
N ASP A 933 -34.91 26.40 -1.32
CA ASP A 933 -35.91 25.45 -1.79
C ASP A 933 -36.64 25.95 -3.04
N CYS A 934 -37.13 25.02 -3.87
CA CYS A 934 -37.94 25.30 -5.06
C CYS A 934 -37.25 26.11 -6.18
N THR A 935 -35.95 26.44 -6.05
CA THR A 935 -35.21 27.20 -7.08
C THR A 935 -34.86 26.34 -8.30
N ALA A 936 -34.98 26.93 -9.50
CA ALA A 936 -34.70 26.22 -10.74
C ALA A 936 -33.19 25.94 -10.90
N ILE A 937 -32.84 24.65 -10.99
CA ILE A 937 -31.47 24.18 -11.18
C ILE A 937 -31.23 23.96 -12.69
N PRO A 938 -30.18 24.55 -13.31
CA PRO A 938 -29.85 24.29 -14.71
C PRO A 938 -29.50 22.81 -14.95
N GLY A 939 -30.25 22.14 -15.84
CA GLY A 939 -29.97 20.75 -16.23
C GLY A 939 -28.74 20.61 -17.14
N ASP A 940 -28.59 21.54 -18.09
CA ASP A 940 -27.55 21.55 -19.13
C ASP A 940 -26.15 21.95 -18.63
N ILE A 941 -25.73 21.46 -17.46
CA ILE A 941 -24.34 21.56 -17.02
C ILE A 941 -23.46 20.55 -17.75
N ARG A 942 -22.25 20.99 -18.12
CA ARG A 942 -21.24 20.19 -18.81
C ARG A 942 -19.97 20.19 -17.99
N ALA A 943 -19.51 19.00 -17.59
CA ALA A 943 -18.20 18.79 -16.97
C ALA A 943 -17.33 17.98 -17.94
N SER A 944 -16.03 18.28 -18.00
CA SER A 944 -15.13 17.64 -18.96
C SER A 944 -13.77 17.32 -18.37
N ILE A 945 -13.16 16.27 -18.89
CA ILE A 945 -11.75 15.94 -18.69
C ILE A 945 -11.01 16.50 -19.90
N ASP A 946 -9.92 17.21 -19.63
CA ASP A 946 -9.15 17.89 -20.64
C ASP A 946 -8.32 16.85 -21.43
N PRO A 947 -8.34 16.85 -22.78
CA PRO A 947 -7.60 15.87 -23.59
C PRO A 947 -6.10 15.84 -23.33
N ASP A 948 -5.52 16.90 -22.78
CA ASP A 948 -4.12 16.99 -22.35
C ASP A 948 -3.76 16.17 -21.10
N SER A 949 -4.74 15.59 -20.40
CA SER A 949 -4.49 14.68 -19.28
C SER A 949 -3.62 13.49 -19.73
N THR A 950 -2.64 13.07 -18.92
CA THR A 950 -1.62 12.09 -19.34
C THR A 950 -1.45 10.90 -18.41
N ILE A 951 -1.16 9.73 -18.99
CA ILE A 951 -0.54 8.59 -18.30
C ILE A 951 0.96 8.56 -18.67
N ASP A 952 1.88 8.43 -17.69
CA ASP A 952 3.33 8.38 -17.93
C ASP A 952 3.99 7.08 -17.43
N LEU A 953 4.32 6.17 -18.35
CA LEU A 953 5.06 4.94 -18.06
C LEU A 953 6.59 5.06 -18.22
N SER A 954 7.13 6.23 -18.59
CA SER A 954 8.56 6.41 -18.93
C SER A 954 9.54 6.10 -17.79
N ARG A 955 9.03 5.99 -16.56
CA ARG A 955 9.79 5.71 -15.33
C ARG A 955 9.68 4.26 -14.86
N SER A 956 9.09 3.39 -15.69
CA SER A 956 8.95 1.96 -15.44
C SER A 956 10.04 1.14 -16.14
N TYR A 957 10.27 -0.09 -15.66
CA TYR A 957 11.21 -1.04 -16.23
C TYR A 957 10.46 -2.23 -16.82
N ARG A 958 10.90 -2.72 -17.98
CA ARG A 958 10.37 -3.92 -18.64
C ARG A 958 10.90 -5.17 -17.95
N PHE A 959 10.20 -5.65 -16.94
CA PHE A 959 10.57 -6.84 -16.16
C PHE A 959 9.36 -7.50 -15.51
N THR A 960 9.27 -8.82 -15.59
CA THR A 960 8.27 -9.59 -14.86
C THR A 960 8.72 -11.00 -14.50
N ALA A 961 7.91 -11.69 -13.69
CA ALA A 961 8.11 -13.08 -13.32
C ALA A 961 7.03 -13.95 -13.99
N LEU A 962 7.46 -14.93 -14.78
CA LEU A 962 6.60 -15.93 -15.43
C LEU A 962 6.86 -17.32 -14.79
N PRO A 963 5.95 -18.31 -14.93
CA PRO A 963 4.63 -18.21 -15.56
C PRO A 963 3.64 -17.33 -14.79
N ASN A 964 2.77 -16.66 -15.54
CA ASN A 964 1.59 -15.97 -15.01
C ASN A 964 0.46 -15.95 -16.07
N LEU A 965 -0.55 -16.78 -15.90
CA LEU A 965 -1.68 -16.89 -16.83
C LEU A 965 -2.55 -15.63 -16.90
N ALA A 966 -2.55 -14.77 -15.88
CA ALA A 966 -3.28 -13.50 -15.93
C ALA A 966 -2.74 -12.57 -17.03
N PHE A 967 -1.42 -12.58 -17.26
CA PHE A 967 -0.80 -11.81 -18.34
C PHE A 967 -1.15 -12.38 -19.72
N PHE A 968 -1.11 -13.71 -19.87
CA PHE A 968 -1.56 -14.36 -21.10
C PHE A 968 -3.03 -14.06 -21.39
N ALA A 969 -3.89 -14.18 -20.38
CA ALA A 969 -5.33 -13.99 -20.53
C ALA A 969 -5.71 -12.53 -20.84
N GLY A 970 -5.10 -11.56 -20.14
CA GLY A 970 -5.41 -10.13 -20.29
C GLY A 970 -4.65 -9.38 -21.40
N SER A 971 -3.53 -9.91 -21.90
CA SER A 971 -2.70 -9.25 -22.92
C SER A 971 -2.10 -10.16 -24.01
N GLY A 972 -2.15 -11.48 -23.84
CA GLY A 972 -1.39 -12.40 -24.68
C GLY A 972 0.11 -12.43 -24.40
N PHE A 973 0.62 -11.75 -23.38
CA PHE A 973 2.05 -11.68 -23.09
C PHE A 973 2.60 -13.06 -22.62
N PRO A 974 3.80 -13.49 -23.06
CA PRO A 974 4.76 -12.74 -23.88
C PRO A 974 4.57 -12.86 -25.40
N TYR A 975 3.64 -13.66 -25.91
CA TYR A 975 3.42 -13.87 -27.36
C TYR A 975 3.09 -12.59 -28.13
N THR A 976 2.51 -11.59 -27.47
CA THR A 976 2.21 -10.26 -28.02
C THR A 976 3.35 -9.25 -27.89
N LYS A 977 4.54 -9.66 -27.40
CA LYS A 977 5.73 -8.79 -27.27
C LYS A 977 6.23 -8.28 -28.63
N LEU A 978 6.11 -9.08 -29.68
CA LEU A 978 6.26 -8.64 -31.07
C LEU A 978 4.88 -8.60 -31.73
N ALA A 979 4.51 -7.48 -32.33
CA ALA A 979 3.14 -7.23 -32.77
C ALA A 979 2.63 -8.22 -33.84
N ASP A 980 3.53 -8.79 -34.65
CA ASP A 980 3.25 -9.72 -35.76
C ASP A 980 3.33 -11.22 -35.35
N LEU A 981 3.48 -11.48 -34.03
CA LEU A 981 3.68 -12.81 -33.43
C LEU A 981 4.91 -13.57 -33.98
N SER A 982 5.93 -12.84 -34.45
CA SER A 982 7.16 -13.43 -35.01
C SER A 982 8.01 -14.25 -34.04
N ASP A 983 7.92 -14.03 -32.72
CA ASP A 983 8.60 -14.87 -31.71
C ASP A 983 7.74 -16.05 -31.21
N THR A 984 6.59 -16.30 -31.84
CA THR A 984 5.61 -17.30 -31.41
C THR A 984 5.50 -18.45 -32.41
N ALA A 985 5.30 -19.67 -31.88
CA ALA A 985 4.90 -20.85 -32.64
C ALA A 985 3.63 -21.45 -32.03
N LEU A 986 2.62 -21.66 -32.87
CA LEU A 986 1.41 -22.40 -32.54
C LEU A 986 1.66 -23.91 -32.73
N VAL A 987 1.44 -24.69 -31.69
CA VAL A 987 1.58 -26.16 -31.73
C VAL A 987 0.19 -26.79 -31.82
N LEU A 988 -0.04 -27.50 -32.92
CA LEU A 988 -1.29 -28.20 -33.24
C LEU A 988 -1.06 -29.72 -33.32
N PRO A 989 -2.14 -30.54 -33.27
CA PRO A 989 -2.08 -31.94 -33.69
C PRO A 989 -1.47 -32.09 -35.09
N ASP A 990 -0.88 -33.24 -35.40
CA ASP A 990 -0.26 -33.52 -36.70
C ASP A 990 -1.31 -33.56 -37.86
N ARG A 991 -2.61 -33.65 -37.52
CA ARG A 991 -3.78 -33.39 -38.39
C ARG A 991 -4.87 -32.66 -37.59
N PRO A 992 -4.97 -31.31 -37.66
CA PRO A 992 -5.94 -30.56 -36.90
C PRO A 992 -7.35 -30.68 -37.50
N THR A 993 -8.36 -30.96 -36.67
CA THR A 993 -9.77 -30.89 -37.10
C THR A 993 -10.20 -29.45 -37.36
N SER A 994 -11.30 -29.26 -38.09
CA SER A 994 -11.85 -27.92 -38.29
C SER A 994 -12.24 -27.22 -36.97
N LEU A 995 -12.67 -27.97 -35.95
CA LEU A 995 -12.88 -27.43 -34.59
C LEU A 995 -11.57 -26.92 -33.97
N GLU A 996 -10.46 -27.67 -34.08
CA GLU A 996 -9.15 -27.24 -33.59
C GLU A 996 -8.58 -26.05 -34.38
N LEU A 997 -8.85 -25.96 -35.69
CA LEU A 997 -8.56 -24.77 -36.49
C LEU A 997 -9.42 -23.57 -36.07
N SER A 998 -10.69 -23.78 -35.70
CA SER A 998 -11.58 -22.74 -35.16
C SER A 998 -11.03 -22.18 -33.85
N HIS A 999 -10.60 -23.07 -32.95
CA HIS A 999 -9.95 -22.72 -31.69
C HIS A 999 -8.65 -21.93 -31.91
N ALA A 1000 -7.82 -22.35 -32.86
CA ALA A 1000 -6.61 -21.64 -33.24
C ALA A 1000 -6.90 -20.24 -33.80
N MET A 1001 -7.85 -20.11 -34.74
CA MET A 1001 -8.22 -18.83 -35.33
C MET A 1001 -8.83 -17.85 -34.33
N GLY A 1002 -9.67 -18.33 -33.41
CA GLY A 1002 -10.21 -17.53 -32.30
C GLY A 1002 -9.11 -17.04 -31.35
N LEU A 1003 -8.19 -17.93 -30.95
CA LEU A 1003 -7.11 -17.58 -30.03
C LEU A 1003 -6.08 -16.62 -30.65
N ILE A 1004 -5.58 -16.92 -31.86
CA ILE A 1004 -4.64 -16.05 -32.57
C ILE A 1004 -5.30 -14.72 -32.94
N GLY A 1005 -6.59 -14.74 -33.32
CA GLY A 1005 -7.39 -13.54 -33.55
C GLY A 1005 -7.45 -12.63 -32.32
N ARG A 1006 -7.65 -13.20 -31.12
CA ARG A 1006 -7.61 -12.45 -29.84
C ARG A 1006 -6.24 -11.82 -29.58
N LEU A 1007 -5.14 -12.53 -29.85
CA LEU A 1007 -3.78 -12.00 -29.66
C LEU A 1007 -3.50 -10.82 -30.60
N ALA A 1008 -3.85 -10.97 -31.89
CA ALA A 1008 -3.74 -9.92 -32.89
C ALA A 1008 -4.64 -8.71 -32.58
N ALA A 1009 -5.87 -8.95 -32.12
CA ALA A 1009 -6.76 -7.89 -31.67
C ALA A 1009 -6.14 -7.05 -30.53
N ASN A 1010 -5.45 -7.70 -29.58
CA ASN A 1010 -4.75 -7.01 -28.50
C ASN A 1010 -3.65 -6.07 -29.01
N THR A 1011 -2.76 -6.55 -29.90
CA THR A 1011 -1.64 -5.76 -30.45
C THR A 1011 -2.11 -4.70 -31.45
N GLY A 1012 -3.19 -4.97 -32.18
CA GLY A 1012 -3.66 -4.18 -33.31
C GLY A 1012 -3.00 -4.55 -34.64
N LEU A 1013 -2.37 -5.73 -34.75
CA LEU A 1013 -1.71 -6.19 -35.98
C LEU A 1013 -1.98 -7.68 -36.25
N PRO A 1014 -2.25 -8.10 -37.50
CA PRO A 1014 -2.41 -9.50 -37.88
C PRO A 1014 -1.17 -10.39 -37.61
N ALA A 1015 -1.38 -11.71 -37.52
CA ALA A 1015 -0.39 -12.71 -37.15
C ALA A 1015 0.61 -13.09 -38.28
N LEU A 1016 1.18 -12.08 -38.97
CA LEU A 1016 1.90 -12.21 -40.24
C LEU A 1016 3.09 -13.22 -40.20
N ARG A 1017 3.74 -13.39 -39.05
CA ARG A 1017 4.97 -14.19 -38.86
C ARG A 1017 4.86 -15.33 -37.85
N LEU A 1018 3.65 -15.64 -37.40
CA LEU A 1018 3.36 -16.84 -36.62
C LEU A 1018 3.85 -18.10 -37.35
N ALA A 1019 4.59 -18.96 -36.66
CA ALA A 1019 4.92 -20.31 -37.15
C ALA A 1019 3.86 -21.32 -36.67
N ILE A 1020 3.67 -22.39 -37.44
CA ILE A 1020 2.91 -23.58 -37.01
C ILE A 1020 3.88 -24.75 -36.89
N ALA A 1021 3.75 -25.52 -35.82
CA ALA A 1021 4.50 -26.74 -35.57
C ALA A 1021 3.55 -27.86 -35.09
N HIS A 1022 4.02 -29.10 -35.21
CA HIS A 1022 3.36 -30.29 -34.66
C HIS A 1022 4.35 -31.12 -33.85
N SER A 1023 3.94 -32.32 -33.42
CA SER A 1023 4.75 -33.19 -32.55
C SER A 1023 6.06 -33.62 -33.20
N SER A 1024 6.08 -33.76 -34.53
CA SER A 1024 7.26 -34.11 -35.33
C SER A 1024 8.18 -32.93 -35.65
N THR A 1025 7.71 -31.68 -35.56
CA THR A 1025 8.44 -30.48 -36.00
C THR A 1025 8.81 -29.50 -34.88
N LEU A 1026 8.56 -29.83 -33.61
CA LEU A 1026 8.93 -29.00 -32.44
C LEU A 1026 10.37 -28.46 -32.48
N ASP A 1027 11.32 -29.26 -32.97
CA ASP A 1027 12.73 -28.90 -32.99
C ASP A 1027 13.10 -27.80 -34.01
N SER A 1028 12.17 -27.39 -34.89
CA SER A 1028 12.36 -26.22 -35.77
C SER A 1028 11.90 -24.89 -35.16
N VAL A 1029 11.27 -24.90 -33.98
CA VAL A 1029 10.72 -23.72 -33.29
C VAL A 1029 11.23 -23.56 -31.85
N VAL A 1030 12.40 -24.13 -31.55
CA VAL A 1030 13.07 -24.09 -30.24
C VAL A 1030 13.34 -22.66 -29.76
N ASP A 1031 13.54 -21.72 -30.68
CA ASP A 1031 13.80 -20.31 -30.40
C ASP A 1031 12.54 -19.47 -30.17
N ARG A 1032 11.35 -20.07 -30.12
CA ARG A 1032 10.06 -19.37 -30.01
C ARG A 1032 9.34 -19.66 -28.70
N ASN A 1033 8.42 -18.77 -28.33
CA ASN A 1033 7.41 -19.04 -27.32
C ASN A 1033 6.37 -20.01 -27.91
N LEU A 1034 5.99 -21.04 -27.15
CA LEU A 1034 5.17 -22.15 -27.63
C LEU A 1034 3.73 -22.04 -27.12
N LEU A 1035 2.77 -21.95 -28.04
CA LEU A 1035 1.35 -21.90 -27.73
C LEU A 1035 0.68 -23.19 -28.21
N VAL A 1036 0.32 -24.10 -27.29
CA VAL A 1036 -0.29 -25.40 -27.61
C VAL A 1036 -1.82 -25.29 -27.56
N VAL A 1037 -2.50 -25.78 -28.60
CA VAL A 1037 -3.98 -25.87 -28.65
C VAL A 1037 -4.41 -27.27 -29.12
N GLY A 1038 -5.17 -27.97 -28.29
CA GLY A 1038 -5.72 -29.31 -28.61
C GLY A 1038 -6.00 -30.16 -27.38
N SER A 1039 -6.77 -31.25 -27.51
CA SER A 1039 -7.06 -32.16 -26.40
C SER A 1039 -5.84 -33.02 -26.04
N LEU A 1040 -5.76 -33.46 -24.77
CA LEU A 1040 -4.60 -34.17 -24.21
C LEU A 1040 -4.16 -35.39 -25.05
N ASN A 1041 -5.13 -36.11 -25.62
CA ASN A 1041 -4.93 -37.31 -26.44
C ASN A 1041 -4.55 -37.03 -27.91
N ARG A 1042 -4.65 -35.79 -28.40
CA ARG A 1042 -4.38 -35.40 -29.80
C ARG A 1042 -3.05 -34.66 -29.98
N VAL A 1043 -2.39 -34.25 -28.90
CA VAL A 1043 -1.13 -33.50 -28.93
C VAL A 1043 -0.04 -34.23 -28.14
N PRO A 1044 0.55 -35.32 -28.68
CA PRO A 1044 1.58 -36.10 -27.97
C PRO A 1044 2.86 -35.29 -27.65
N ALA A 1045 3.11 -34.20 -28.40
CA ALA A 1045 4.05 -33.15 -28.03
C ALA A 1045 3.97 -32.71 -26.56
N LEU A 1046 2.76 -32.66 -25.98
CA LEU A 1046 2.53 -32.10 -24.65
C LEU A 1046 3.26 -32.87 -23.54
N ALA A 1047 3.45 -34.19 -23.68
CA ALA A 1047 4.25 -34.99 -22.75
C ALA A 1047 5.73 -34.54 -22.73
N ARG A 1048 6.32 -34.32 -23.91
CA ARG A 1048 7.69 -33.79 -24.06
C ARG A 1048 7.80 -32.35 -23.53
N LEU A 1049 6.76 -31.55 -23.69
CA LEU A 1049 6.72 -30.13 -23.31
C LEU A 1049 6.44 -29.89 -21.81
N LEU A 1050 5.79 -30.83 -21.10
CA LEU A 1050 5.49 -30.71 -19.67
C LEU A 1050 6.45 -31.48 -18.73
N ARG A 1051 7.45 -32.20 -19.27
CA ARG A 1051 8.35 -33.08 -18.49
C ARG A 1051 9.00 -32.43 -17.24
N ASP A 1052 9.38 -31.15 -17.35
CA ASP A 1052 10.09 -30.37 -16.33
C ASP A 1052 9.14 -29.48 -15.50
N SER A 1053 7.83 -29.54 -15.76
CA SER A 1053 6.76 -28.91 -14.98
C SER A 1053 6.38 -29.77 -13.76
N PRO A 1054 5.84 -29.18 -12.67
CA PRO A 1054 5.19 -29.93 -11.60
C PRO A 1054 3.87 -30.59 -12.04
N VAL A 1055 3.25 -30.12 -13.14
CA VAL A 1055 2.16 -30.83 -13.82
C VAL A 1055 2.77 -31.70 -14.90
N ARG A 1056 2.60 -33.02 -14.79
CA ARG A 1056 3.09 -34.01 -15.76
C ARG A 1056 1.92 -34.71 -16.42
N LEU A 1057 2.14 -35.18 -17.66
CA LEU A 1057 1.20 -36.03 -18.38
C LEU A 1057 1.72 -37.47 -18.31
N ASP A 1058 0.89 -38.37 -17.78
CA ASP A 1058 1.14 -39.81 -17.72
C ASP A 1058 0.04 -40.53 -18.50
N GLY A 1059 0.41 -41.10 -19.66
CA GLY A 1059 -0.55 -41.55 -20.67
C GLY A 1059 -1.48 -40.40 -21.11
N ASN A 1060 -2.76 -40.51 -20.75
CA ASN A 1060 -3.79 -39.49 -20.99
C ASN A 1060 -4.37 -38.90 -19.69
N ARG A 1061 -3.60 -38.91 -18.59
CA ARG A 1061 -3.99 -38.31 -17.30
C ARG A 1061 -2.92 -37.32 -16.83
N LEU A 1062 -3.35 -36.21 -16.26
CA LEU A 1062 -2.45 -35.28 -15.60
C LEU A 1062 -2.14 -35.77 -14.17
N GLN A 1063 -0.93 -35.52 -13.70
CA GLN A 1063 -0.48 -35.78 -12.34
C GLN A 1063 0.27 -34.56 -11.80
N VAL A 1064 0.13 -34.28 -10.50
CA VAL A 1064 0.82 -33.17 -9.83
C VAL A 1064 1.94 -33.74 -8.96
N SER A 1065 3.18 -33.27 -9.15
CA SER A 1065 4.32 -33.72 -8.36
C SER A 1065 4.19 -33.30 -6.89
N LEU A 1066 4.21 -34.29 -5.99
CA LEU A 1066 4.19 -34.05 -4.54
C LEU A 1066 5.51 -33.43 -4.03
N PRO A 1067 5.50 -32.75 -2.87
CA PRO A 1067 6.66 -32.01 -2.36
C PRO A 1067 7.83 -32.88 -1.94
N SER A 1068 9.04 -32.35 -2.09
CA SER A 1068 10.24 -32.92 -1.47
C SER A 1068 10.26 -32.73 0.06
N PRO A 1069 10.95 -33.60 0.83
CA PRO A 1069 11.14 -33.41 2.27
C PRO A 1069 11.83 -32.08 2.64
N MET A 1070 12.68 -31.55 1.75
CA MET A 1070 13.37 -30.27 1.94
C MET A 1070 12.42 -29.07 1.77
N GLU A 1071 11.50 -29.11 0.80
CA GLU A 1071 10.43 -28.10 0.67
C GLU A 1071 9.53 -28.11 1.91
N ASN A 1072 9.14 -29.30 2.40
CA ASN A 1072 8.33 -29.42 3.62
C ASN A 1072 9.06 -28.87 4.87
N PHE A 1073 10.37 -29.12 5.00
CA PHE A 1073 11.17 -28.53 6.08
C PHE A 1073 11.24 -27.00 5.98
N ARG A 1074 11.41 -26.43 4.79
CA ARG A 1074 11.36 -24.97 4.60
C ARG A 1074 10.01 -24.40 5.01
N ASN A 1075 8.91 -25.08 4.66
CA ASN A 1075 7.55 -24.62 4.95
C ASN A 1075 7.18 -24.61 6.43
N PHE A 1076 7.90 -25.35 7.29
CA PHE A 1076 7.74 -25.24 8.74
C PHE A 1076 8.20 -23.88 9.30
N PHE A 1077 9.12 -23.19 8.61
CA PHE A 1077 9.67 -21.89 9.03
C PHE A 1077 9.21 -20.71 8.16
N LEU A 1078 8.83 -20.95 6.91
CA LEU A 1078 8.40 -19.93 5.94
C LEU A 1078 7.20 -20.44 5.15
N SER A 1079 6.02 -19.86 5.34
CA SER A 1079 4.80 -20.24 4.61
C SER A 1079 4.93 -19.97 3.11
N ASP A 1080 5.09 -21.03 2.31
CA ASP A 1080 5.04 -20.97 0.84
C ASP A 1080 3.70 -21.49 0.34
N ASP A 1081 2.85 -20.58 -0.15
CA ASP A 1081 1.49 -20.87 -0.63
C ASP A 1081 1.46 -21.89 -1.77
N ARG A 1082 2.55 -22.02 -2.55
CA ARG A 1082 2.65 -22.98 -3.66
C ARG A 1082 2.34 -24.41 -3.23
N LEU A 1083 2.73 -24.78 -2.02
CA LEU A 1083 2.60 -26.15 -1.52
C LEU A 1083 1.17 -26.45 -1.06
N ARG A 1084 0.44 -25.42 -0.61
CA ARG A 1084 -1.01 -25.49 -0.39
C ARG A 1084 -1.75 -25.65 -1.72
N ASP A 1085 -1.37 -24.89 -2.74
CA ASP A 1085 -1.99 -24.97 -4.07
C ASP A 1085 -1.67 -26.27 -4.82
N ARG A 1086 -0.44 -26.81 -4.73
CA ARG A 1086 -0.12 -28.17 -5.24
C ARG A 1086 -1.04 -29.21 -4.62
N THR A 1087 -1.26 -29.13 -3.31
CA THR A 1087 -2.12 -30.08 -2.58
C THR A 1087 -3.59 -29.95 -3.01
N ARG A 1088 -4.10 -28.72 -3.19
CA ARG A 1088 -5.46 -28.47 -3.69
C ARG A 1088 -5.65 -28.94 -5.13
N LEU A 1089 -4.73 -28.56 -6.04
CA LEU A 1089 -4.80 -28.98 -7.44
C LEU A 1089 -4.75 -30.50 -7.56
N ASN A 1090 -3.89 -31.19 -6.81
CA ASN A 1090 -3.84 -32.65 -6.82
C ASN A 1090 -5.18 -33.30 -6.42
N ALA A 1091 -5.93 -32.71 -5.48
CA ALA A 1091 -7.26 -33.19 -5.11
C ALA A 1091 -8.29 -32.99 -6.22
N VAL A 1092 -8.22 -31.87 -6.97
CA VAL A 1092 -9.10 -31.60 -8.13
C VAL A 1092 -8.77 -32.50 -9.33
N VAL A 1093 -7.48 -32.65 -9.65
CA VAL A 1093 -6.96 -33.50 -10.74
C VAL A 1093 -7.25 -34.99 -10.50
N SER A 1094 -7.38 -35.41 -9.24
CA SER A 1094 -7.74 -36.80 -8.87
C SER A 1094 -9.24 -37.09 -8.92
N GLY A 1095 -10.10 -36.08 -9.16
CA GLY A 1095 -11.55 -36.26 -9.22
C GLY A 1095 -12.05 -36.79 -10.58
N PRO A 1096 -13.21 -37.46 -10.63
CA PRO A 1096 -13.87 -37.77 -11.90
C PRO A 1096 -14.33 -36.47 -12.59
N GLY A 1097 -14.00 -36.31 -13.87
CA GLY A 1097 -14.06 -35.01 -14.55
C GLY A 1097 -14.11 -35.06 -16.07
N ASP A 1098 -15.24 -35.50 -16.62
CA ASP A 1098 -15.49 -35.42 -18.06
C ASP A 1098 -15.70 -33.97 -18.51
N GLY A 1099 -15.19 -33.62 -19.70
CA GLY A 1099 -15.40 -32.31 -20.33
C GLY A 1099 -14.62 -31.13 -19.72
N GLN A 1100 -13.59 -31.38 -18.93
CA GLN A 1100 -12.81 -30.32 -18.25
C GLN A 1100 -11.87 -29.57 -19.19
N GLY A 1101 -11.85 -28.24 -19.04
CA GLY A 1101 -10.96 -27.31 -19.74
C GLY A 1101 -9.78 -26.90 -18.86
N ILE A 1102 -8.58 -26.81 -19.44
CA ILE A 1102 -7.33 -26.71 -18.69
C ILE A 1102 -6.37 -25.74 -19.39
N MET A 1103 -5.76 -24.84 -18.63
CA MET A 1103 -4.71 -23.95 -19.11
C MET A 1103 -3.47 -24.07 -18.21
N ILE A 1104 -2.31 -24.35 -18.81
CA ILE A 1104 -1.04 -24.57 -18.10
C ILE A 1104 0.00 -23.61 -18.69
N GLY A 1105 0.66 -22.81 -17.85
CA GLY A 1105 1.77 -21.94 -18.21
C GLY A 1105 3.06 -22.38 -17.52
N THR A 1106 4.17 -22.48 -18.26
CA THR A 1106 5.48 -22.86 -17.70
C THR A 1106 6.64 -22.28 -18.53
N GLU A 1107 7.88 -22.62 -18.17
CA GLU A 1107 9.07 -22.41 -19.00
C GLU A 1107 9.18 -23.53 -20.05
N SER A 1108 9.63 -23.21 -21.26
CA SER A 1108 9.82 -24.21 -22.32
C SER A 1108 11.02 -25.11 -22.00
N PRO A 1109 10.87 -26.46 -22.01
CA PRO A 1109 12.00 -27.37 -21.81
C PRO A 1109 12.93 -27.44 -23.04
N LEU A 1110 12.60 -26.76 -24.15
CA LEU A 1110 13.44 -26.69 -25.35
C LEU A 1110 14.48 -25.55 -25.25
N GLN A 1111 14.11 -24.40 -24.68
CA GLN A 1111 15.00 -23.26 -24.46
C GLN A 1111 14.55 -22.46 -23.22
N SER A 1112 15.47 -22.29 -22.26
CA SER A 1112 15.23 -21.46 -21.06
C SER A 1112 14.96 -20.00 -21.44
N GLY A 1113 14.07 -19.34 -20.69
CA GLY A 1113 13.58 -17.99 -20.96
C GLY A 1113 12.46 -17.91 -22.00
N ARG A 1114 12.12 -19.00 -22.70
CA ARG A 1114 10.92 -19.09 -23.56
C ARG A 1114 9.72 -19.59 -22.77
N THR A 1115 8.54 -19.05 -23.08
CA THR A 1115 7.30 -19.43 -22.40
C THR A 1115 6.57 -20.51 -23.18
N LEU A 1116 6.00 -21.47 -22.43
CA LEU A 1116 5.01 -22.42 -22.91
C LEU A 1116 3.66 -22.07 -22.26
N VAL A 1117 2.60 -21.98 -23.07
CA VAL A 1117 1.20 -22.00 -22.60
C VAL A 1117 0.47 -23.06 -23.40
N ALA A 1118 -0.18 -23.99 -22.70
CA ALA A 1118 -1.05 -24.99 -23.30
C ALA A 1118 -2.49 -24.73 -22.91
N VAL A 1119 -3.38 -24.61 -23.90
CA VAL A 1119 -4.84 -24.61 -23.74
C VAL A 1119 -5.34 -25.97 -24.20
N THR A 1120 -5.77 -26.79 -23.25
CA THR A 1120 -6.05 -28.21 -23.45
C THR A 1120 -7.26 -28.67 -22.63
N GLY A 1121 -7.56 -29.96 -22.65
CA GLY A 1121 -8.71 -30.53 -21.97
C GLY A 1121 -8.84 -32.03 -22.23
N THR A 1122 -9.69 -32.70 -21.44
CA THR A 1122 -9.97 -34.14 -21.61
C THR A 1122 -10.79 -34.41 -22.88
N THR A 1123 -11.54 -33.42 -23.37
CA THR A 1123 -12.28 -33.45 -24.65
C THR A 1123 -12.05 -32.15 -25.44
N PRO A 1124 -12.32 -32.12 -26.76
CA PRO A 1124 -12.29 -30.89 -27.55
C PRO A 1124 -13.22 -29.80 -27.01
N GLN A 1125 -14.39 -30.16 -26.48
CA GLN A 1125 -15.34 -29.22 -25.85
C GLN A 1125 -14.78 -28.59 -24.58
N GLY A 1126 -13.91 -29.30 -23.84
CA GLY A 1126 -13.17 -28.71 -22.71
C GLY A 1126 -12.20 -27.62 -23.15
N VAL A 1127 -11.53 -27.80 -24.30
CA VAL A 1127 -10.68 -26.77 -24.93
C VAL A 1127 -11.53 -25.56 -25.34
N GLU A 1128 -12.66 -25.80 -26.00
CA GLU A 1128 -13.61 -24.76 -26.41
C GLU A 1128 -14.11 -23.94 -25.21
N ALA A 1129 -14.53 -24.62 -24.13
CA ALA A 1129 -15.01 -23.98 -22.92
C ALA A 1129 -13.91 -23.13 -22.24
N MET A 1130 -12.65 -23.58 -22.25
CA MET A 1130 -11.52 -22.80 -21.71
C MET A 1130 -11.19 -21.56 -22.57
N LEU A 1131 -11.38 -21.65 -23.89
CA LEU A 1131 -11.22 -20.52 -24.82
C LEU A 1131 -12.38 -19.52 -24.71
N ASN A 1132 -13.60 -20.01 -24.49
CA ASN A 1132 -14.75 -19.15 -24.20
C ASN A 1132 -14.60 -18.43 -22.85
N ALA A 1133 -14.05 -19.11 -21.83
CA ALA A 1133 -13.75 -18.51 -20.52
C ALA A 1133 -12.67 -17.42 -20.55
N LEU A 1134 -11.84 -17.34 -21.60
CA LEU A 1134 -10.98 -16.17 -21.83
C LEU A 1134 -11.78 -14.93 -22.28
N SER A 1135 -12.88 -15.12 -23.01
CA SER A 1135 -13.70 -14.04 -23.59
C SER A 1135 -14.87 -13.63 -22.70
N ASP A 1136 -15.21 -14.44 -21.69
CA ASP A 1136 -16.20 -14.16 -20.64
C ASP A 1136 -15.65 -13.16 -19.60
N PRO A 1137 -16.27 -11.97 -19.41
CA PRO A 1137 -15.83 -10.97 -18.43
C PRO A 1137 -15.87 -11.44 -16.96
N ASP A 1138 -16.70 -12.41 -16.59
CA ASP A 1138 -16.84 -12.91 -15.21
C ASP A 1138 -15.86 -14.07 -14.89
N GLN A 1139 -15.28 -14.68 -15.93
CA GLN A 1139 -14.31 -15.77 -15.82
C GLN A 1139 -12.88 -15.28 -16.08
N LEU A 1140 -12.67 -14.33 -17.00
CA LEU A 1140 -11.36 -13.80 -17.35
C LEU A 1140 -10.54 -13.32 -16.12
N PRO A 1141 -11.09 -12.57 -15.15
CA PRO A 1141 -10.34 -12.17 -13.94
C PRO A 1141 -9.96 -13.32 -13.02
N ARG A 1142 -10.55 -14.52 -13.20
CA ARG A 1142 -10.25 -15.74 -12.43
C ARG A 1142 -9.04 -16.49 -12.97
N ILE A 1143 -8.65 -16.27 -14.22
CA ILE A 1143 -7.49 -16.91 -14.86
C ILE A 1143 -6.21 -16.25 -14.33
N GLN A 1144 -5.53 -16.93 -13.41
CA GLN A 1144 -4.37 -16.41 -12.67
C GLN A 1144 -3.36 -17.53 -12.40
N GLY A 1145 -2.27 -17.23 -11.71
CA GLY A 1145 -1.27 -18.24 -11.32
C GLY A 1145 -0.57 -18.86 -12.52
N ASP A 1146 -0.31 -20.16 -12.50
CA ASP A 1146 0.33 -20.90 -13.59
C ASP A 1146 -0.52 -22.08 -14.11
N VAL A 1147 -1.54 -22.50 -13.37
CA VAL A 1147 -2.55 -23.47 -13.83
C VAL A 1147 -3.94 -22.91 -13.56
N ALA A 1148 -4.77 -22.85 -14.60
CA ALA A 1148 -6.19 -22.56 -14.49
C ALA A 1148 -7.01 -23.78 -14.94
N TRP A 1149 -8.05 -24.12 -14.17
CA TRP A 1149 -8.85 -25.33 -14.31
C TRP A 1149 -10.32 -24.96 -14.36
N LEU A 1150 -10.99 -25.34 -15.45
CA LEU A 1150 -12.42 -25.10 -15.67
C LEU A 1150 -13.21 -26.36 -15.33
N SER A 1151 -13.96 -26.30 -14.24
CA SER A 1151 -14.85 -27.37 -13.77
C SER A 1151 -16.18 -26.77 -13.30
N GLY A 1152 -17.30 -27.44 -13.58
CA GLY A 1152 -18.63 -26.95 -13.18
C GLY A 1152 -18.98 -25.55 -13.70
N GLY A 1153 -18.45 -25.16 -14.86
CA GLY A 1153 -18.67 -23.82 -15.45
C GLY A 1153 -17.95 -22.66 -14.74
N ARG A 1154 -16.95 -22.94 -13.88
CA ARG A 1154 -16.15 -21.91 -13.20
C ARG A 1154 -14.67 -22.21 -13.28
N VAL A 1155 -13.87 -21.17 -13.56
CA VAL A 1155 -12.41 -21.25 -13.49
C VAL A 1155 -11.94 -21.15 -12.04
N GLU A 1156 -11.12 -22.12 -11.62
CA GLU A 1156 -10.22 -22.02 -10.46
C GLU A 1156 -8.77 -21.90 -10.92
N SER A 1157 -7.95 -21.14 -10.20
CA SER A 1157 -6.53 -20.93 -10.53
C SER A 1157 -5.61 -21.26 -9.36
N TYR A 1158 -4.40 -21.68 -9.70
CA TYR A 1158 -3.41 -22.28 -8.82
C TYR A 1158 -2.01 -21.74 -9.15
N ARG A 1159 -1.12 -21.67 -8.15
CA ARG A 1159 0.29 -21.28 -8.36
C ARG A 1159 1.27 -22.34 -7.86
N ILE A 1160 1.82 -23.18 -8.74
CA ILE A 1160 2.56 -24.40 -8.36
C ILE A 1160 3.99 -24.53 -8.92
N SER A 1161 4.29 -23.96 -10.08
CA SER A 1161 5.61 -23.97 -10.71
C SER A 1161 6.57 -22.94 -10.11
N PRO A 1162 7.90 -23.19 -10.16
CA PRO A 1162 8.89 -22.13 -9.96
C PRO A 1162 8.68 -21.00 -10.97
N THR A 1163 9.21 -19.81 -10.67
CA THR A 1163 9.08 -18.63 -11.53
C THR A 1163 10.44 -18.17 -12.03
N TYR A 1164 10.57 -18.01 -13.34
CA TYR A 1164 11.69 -17.42 -14.04
C TYR A 1164 11.45 -15.93 -14.33
N SER A 1165 12.52 -15.19 -14.57
CA SER A 1165 12.49 -13.76 -14.86
C SER A 1165 12.53 -13.48 -16.36
N VAL A 1166 11.64 -12.62 -16.86
CA VAL A 1166 11.63 -12.16 -18.25
C VAL A 1166 11.74 -10.63 -18.28
N GLY A 1167 12.54 -10.11 -19.22
CA GLY A 1167 12.86 -8.68 -19.32
C GLY A 1167 14.21 -8.32 -18.71
N SER A 1168 14.38 -7.06 -18.33
CA SER A 1168 15.66 -6.49 -17.87
C SER A 1168 15.47 -5.54 -16.70
N LEU A 1169 16.35 -5.64 -15.71
CA LEU A 1169 16.44 -4.71 -14.57
C LEU A 1169 17.86 -4.14 -14.44
N PRO A 1170 18.00 -2.85 -14.12
CA PRO A 1170 19.24 -2.28 -13.63
C PRO A 1170 19.87 -3.10 -12.49
N VAL A 1171 21.19 -3.26 -12.53
CA VAL A 1171 21.96 -4.11 -11.58
C VAL A 1171 21.65 -3.78 -10.10
N TRP A 1172 21.39 -2.52 -9.77
CA TRP A 1172 21.08 -2.07 -8.41
C TRP A 1172 19.70 -2.52 -7.88
N LEU A 1173 18.77 -2.94 -8.75
CA LEU A 1173 17.46 -3.48 -8.35
C LEU A 1173 17.48 -4.99 -8.08
N TRP A 1174 18.44 -5.73 -8.64
CA TRP A 1174 18.54 -7.19 -8.46
C TRP A 1174 18.68 -7.63 -6.98
N PRO A 1175 19.51 -6.98 -6.13
CA PRO A 1175 19.55 -7.31 -4.70
C PRO A 1175 18.20 -7.11 -4.02
N GLN A 1176 17.47 -6.03 -4.35
CA GLN A 1176 16.15 -5.77 -3.77
C GLN A 1176 15.13 -6.83 -4.19
N LEU A 1177 15.12 -7.23 -5.46
CA LEU A 1177 14.21 -8.27 -5.98
C LEU A 1177 14.52 -9.65 -5.38
N TYR A 1178 15.78 -10.06 -5.41
CA TYR A 1178 16.19 -11.40 -4.98
C TYR A 1178 16.04 -11.59 -3.46
N LEU A 1179 16.44 -10.60 -2.66
CA LEU A 1179 16.37 -10.66 -1.21
C LEU A 1179 14.98 -10.34 -0.66
N GLY A 1180 14.20 -9.50 -1.34
CA GLY A 1180 12.83 -9.15 -0.92
C GLY A 1180 11.90 -10.36 -0.83
N ASN A 1181 12.10 -11.36 -1.70
CA ASN A 1181 11.36 -12.62 -1.71
C ASN A 1181 12.13 -13.78 -1.04
N ARG A 1182 13.26 -13.51 -0.37
CA ARG A 1182 14.13 -14.52 0.28
C ARG A 1182 14.63 -14.04 1.66
N PRO A 1183 13.75 -13.99 2.67
CA PRO A 1183 14.13 -13.58 4.03
C PRO A 1183 15.14 -14.54 4.69
N ASP A 1184 15.18 -15.81 4.25
CA ASP A 1184 16.21 -16.79 4.54
C ASP A 1184 17.61 -16.32 4.09
N MET A 1185 17.72 -15.82 2.85
CA MET A 1185 18.99 -15.30 2.31
C MET A 1185 19.40 -14.00 3.01
N VAL A 1186 18.44 -13.14 3.38
CA VAL A 1186 18.70 -11.96 4.21
C VAL A 1186 19.24 -12.37 5.58
N LEU A 1187 18.62 -13.35 6.24
CA LEU A 1187 19.06 -13.85 7.55
C LEU A 1187 20.46 -14.47 7.47
N LEU A 1188 20.75 -15.28 6.44
CA LEU A 1188 22.07 -15.85 6.20
C LEU A 1188 23.13 -14.78 5.92
N LEU A 1189 22.81 -13.72 5.17
CA LEU A 1189 23.71 -12.58 4.96
C LEU A 1189 23.95 -11.79 6.25
N VAL A 1190 22.93 -11.60 7.10
CA VAL A 1190 23.07 -10.92 8.41
C VAL A 1190 23.93 -11.76 9.36
N VAL A 1191 23.73 -13.08 9.42
CA VAL A 1191 24.57 -13.99 10.23
C VAL A 1191 26.00 -14.04 9.68
N GLY A 1192 26.17 -14.12 8.36
CA GLY A 1192 27.48 -14.09 7.70
C GLY A 1192 28.24 -12.79 7.97
N ALA A 1193 27.59 -11.64 7.85
CA ALA A 1193 28.15 -10.34 8.20
C ALA A 1193 28.49 -10.23 9.70
N ALA A 1194 27.61 -10.73 10.59
CA ALA A 1194 27.88 -10.78 12.02
C ALA A 1194 29.11 -11.64 12.34
N LEU A 1195 29.28 -12.80 11.70
CA LEU A 1195 30.46 -13.66 11.84
C LEU A 1195 31.73 -13.01 11.27
N LEU A 1196 31.65 -12.40 10.09
CA LEU A 1196 32.76 -11.67 9.45
C LEU A 1196 33.23 -10.46 10.26
N LEU A 1197 32.34 -9.81 11.02
CA LEU A 1197 32.72 -8.75 11.94
C LEU A 1197 33.21 -9.30 13.29
N ALA A 1198 32.56 -10.33 13.83
CA ALA A 1198 32.86 -10.88 15.15
C ALA A 1198 34.18 -11.68 15.20
N ALA A 1199 34.47 -12.52 14.20
CA ALA A 1199 35.64 -13.40 14.25
C ALA A 1199 36.98 -12.65 14.20
N PRO A 1200 37.20 -11.64 13.31
CA PRO A 1200 38.40 -10.81 13.35
C PRO A 1200 38.46 -9.97 14.63
N SER A 1201 37.34 -9.39 15.06
CA SER A 1201 37.26 -8.61 16.30
C SER A 1201 37.66 -9.43 17.52
N TYR A 1202 37.15 -10.67 17.63
CA TYR A 1202 37.53 -11.62 18.68
C TYR A 1202 39.03 -11.93 18.64
N TRP A 1203 39.59 -12.22 17.45
CA TRP A 1203 41.03 -12.51 17.31
C TRP A 1203 41.93 -11.31 17.63
N ILE A 1204 41.54 -10.10 17.23
CA ILE A 1204 42.25 -8.85 17.53
C ILE A 1204 42.21 -8.56 19.04
N ILE A 1205 41.05 -8.71 19.67
CA ILE A 1205 40.89 -8.55 21.13
C ILE A 1205 41.69 -9.62 21.87
N ARG A 1206 41.63 -10.89 21.44
CA ARG A 1206 42.41 -12.00 22.04
C ARG A 1206 43.92 -11.77 21.92
N ARG A 1207 44.42 -11.31 20.77
CA ARG A 1207 45.82 -10.90 20.60
C ARG A 1207 46.19 -9.74 21.52
N ARG A 1208 45.35 -8.70 21.64
CA ARG A 1208 45.59 -7.56 22.57
C ARG A 1208 45.56 -7.96 24.04
N VAL A 1209 44.70 -8.90 24.44
CA VAL A 1209 44.65 -9.45 25.80
C VAL A 1209 45.90 -10.28 26.10
N ALA A 1210 46.31 -11.16 25.18
CA ALA A 1210 47.55 -11.93 25.31
C ALA A 1210 48.80 -11.04 25.38
N ALA A 1211 48.86 -9.98 24.56
CA ALA A 1211 49.96 -9.01 24.59
C ALA A 1211 50.01 -8.21 25.91
N ARG A 1212 48.86 -7.90 26.54
CA ARG A 1212 48.82 -7.28 27.87
C ARG A 1212 49.25 -8.23 28.98
N LEU A 1213 48.82 -9.50 28.93
CA LEU A 1213 49.26 -10.51 29.89
C LEU A 1213 50.79 -10.73 29.87
N ARG A 1214 51.40 -10.75 28.67
CA ARG A 1214 52.86 -10.77 28.48
C ARG A 1214 53.59 -9.44 28.79
N ALA A 1215 52.89 -8.47 29.35
CA ALA A 1215 53.43 -7.19 29.83
C ALA A 1215 52.97 -6.91 31.29
N GLN A 1216 52.50 -7.95 31.97
CA GLN A 1216 52.11 -7.98 33.38
C GLN A 1216 52.70 -9.21 34.11
N ILE A 1217 53.10 -10.23 33.34
CA ILE A 1217 54.20 -11.15 33.60
C ILE A 1217 55.47 -10.50 33.03
#